data_AF-A0A7Y7X992-F1
#
_entry.id   AF-A0A7Y7X992-F1
#
_cell.length_a   1.000
_cell.length_b   1.000
_cell.length_c   1.000
_cell.angle_alpha   90.00
_cell.angle_beta   90.00
_cell.angle_gamma   90.00
#
_symmetry.space_group_name_H-M   'P 1'
#
loop_
_entity.id
_entity.type
_entity.pdbx_description
1 polymer ?
#
loop_
_entity_poly.entity_id
_entity_poly.type
_entity_poly.pdbx_seq_one_letter_code
_entity_poly.pdbx_strand_id
1 'polypeptide(L)'
;MTNFNTDVYTPARAQRTSAIVAHGLSEAAHPSPLFLETPYNELWSRNFGSAVVSLSITADVALLAVACKNRNLTVLSRDCELRWSHRFADEVTATAICATHQVAVGTQRTSDGTGTAYLFDAHGKELFSAELESPVYGLALSADGSRLTILCKNQTHHLVTRADNTYQLSQPLDQHLEDSRPTDTFLATQDRVLGVLDQDARTASVAISQGGTAAVGSLDGKIHLFNRLGKPLWSRQVDGEVWALAISENGSIIVSGCTDGTVKLLANHAHDAHNDHISLLQTGAERLDSVAEQLFAVNEILASLGQTGLSEYAVNWLDEGPLKLGKDTLEELAIKLLSEDVQLFPKHYTSHFLLAQAHQKRQEWHQAARHFTWAGQDERMKLKSFTLAGESFLKAGLPFAAKSAFRRARELTVTEEAKKTLYTLGRIHEEQGSITEAQKYYEVVFTLNPNYLDVCARLQSLNNPLASLTTQSGGEDKDWYGSLILELLSPVSQRGFDLAAEDSAAHPRTTELTSVAEHRQRLLSVISEFALDSVDKVADAKLDYDVAAYMRYDCSVPEDEAKKSLELVNMLDCIKHYGPFSKSLDIGAATGRYPTLLAQQGIQAFGVDLEPMAVEYARQKSNGALNPNFHQGDARALPFESTQFDLITCMMGTAAHFPREDFPTVMSEIHRCLVPGGFCVISTWDIECPHLTYLSIYSHEQKELMRQNAISRADVRRIATAQGFVVEEIRGVGLLPESLGYELDLQQDGPDRIRNLLDMDLAFKAKFPNLHGQMYMLIIRKV
;
A
#
# COMPACT_ATOMS: atom_id res chain seq x y z
N MET A 1 -22.89 20.19 40.48
CA MET A 1 -24.35 19.96 40.53
C MET A 1 -24.86 20.27 39.12
N THR A 2 -24.91 19.26 38.24
CA THR A 2 -26.13 18.49 37.88
C THR A 2 -27.12 19.34 37.05
N ASN A 3 -27.66 18.95 35.89
CA ASN A 3 -27.59 17.71 35.12
C ASN A 3 -28.38 17.87 33.80
N PHE A 4 -27.97 17.09 32.79
CA PHE A 4 -28.71 16.44 31.68
C PHE A 4 -29.33 17.22 30.50
N ASN A 5 -28.66 17.01 29.35
CA ASN A 5 -29.16 16.90 27.98
C ASN A 5 -30.16 15.75 27.79
N THR A 6 -31.17 15.97 26.94
CA THR A 6 -31.81 14.96 26.07
C THR A 6 -32.49 15.69 24.91
N ASP A 7 -32.03 15.46 23.68
CA ASP A 7 -32.84 15.68 22.48
C ASP A 7 -33.05 14.34 21.77
N VAL A 8 -34.33 14.07 21.54
CA VAL A 8 -34.94 12.88 20.93
C VAL A 8 -35.42 13.31 19.56
N TYR A 9 -35.18 12.52 18.51
CA TYR A 9 -35.98 12.62 17.29
C TYR A 9 -36.35 11.25 16.76
N THR A 10 -37.67 11.00 16.77
CA THR A 10 -38.38 9.89 16.12
C THR A 10 -39.60 10.47 15.35
N PRO A 11 -40.20 9.70 14.41
CA PRO A 11 -40.77 10.22 13.16
C PRO A 11 -42.30 10.04 12.98
N ALA A 12 -42.77 10.37 11.76
CA ALA A 12 -44.08 10.13 11.10
C ALA A 12 -45.16 11.24 11.29
N ARG A 13 -46.00 11.64 10.31
CA ARG A 13 -46.66 10.89 9.21
C ARG A 13 -47.45 11.83 8.26
N ALA A 14 -47.56 11.44 6.96
CA ALA A 14 -48.69 11.65 6.00
C ALA A 14 -49.06 13.09 5.53
N GLN A 15 -49.50 13.41 4.30
CA GLN A 15 -49.99 12.67 3.12
C GLN A 15 -50.16 13.63 1.89
N ARG A 16 -50.08 13.05 0.67
CA ARG A 16 -50.80 13.36 -0.60
C ARG A 16 -50.23 14.34 -1.68
N THR A 17 -49.84 13.69 -2.80
CA THR A 17 -50.18 13.94 -4.23
C THR A 17 -49.92 15.31 -4.87
N SER A 18 -49.05 15.39 -5.89
CA SER A 18 -49.37 15.26 -7.33
C SER A 18 -48.18 15.72 -8.21
N ALA A 19 -48.18 15.28 -9.46
CA ALA A 19 -47.13 15.42 -10.47
C ALA A 19 -46.84 16.86 -10.98
N ILE A 20 -45.75 16.99 -11.75
CA ILE A 20 -45.43 17.96 -12.84
C ILE A 20 -44.31 18.99 -12.53
N VAL A 21 -43.15 18.74 -13.16
CA VAL A 21 -42.27 19.61 -13.98
C VAL A 21 -42.06 21.11 -13.63
N ALA A 22 -40.77 21.49 -13.60
CA ALA A 22 -40.14 22.75 -14.09
C ALA A 22 -39.36 23.61 -13.07
N HIS A 23 -38.05 23.72 -13.32
CA HIS A 23 -37.10 24.84 -13.12
C HIS A 23 -37.24 25.82 -11.95
N GLY A 24 -36.13 26.00 -11.20
CA GLY A 24 -35.72 27.33 -10.70
C GLY A 24 -35.15 27.40 -9.26
N LEU A 25 -33.84 27.13 -9.13
CA LEU A 25 -32.85 27.66 -8.17
C LEU A 25 -33.28 28.17 -6.76
N SER A 26 -32.73 27.55 -5.71
CA SER A 26 -32.00 28.26 -4.65
C SER A 26 -31.22 27.26 -3.79
N GLU A 27 -29.91 27.49 -3.69
CA GLU A 27 -28.88 26.70 -3.02
C GLU A 27 -29.14 26.50 -1.52
N ALA A 28 -29.10 25.25 -1.07
CA ALA A 28 -28.69 24.87 0.27
C ALA A 28 -27.80 23.63 0.13
N ALA A 29 -26.57 23.73 0.61
CA ALA A 29 -25.50 22.77 0.40
C ALA A 29 -25.94 21.32 0.66
N HIS A 30 -25.90 20.50 -0.39
CA HIS A 30 -25.86 19.05 -0.24
C HIS A 30 -24.61 18.69 0.57
N PRO A 31 -24.68 17.83 1.61
CA PRO A 31 -23.48 17.24 2.16
C PRO A 31 -22.79 16.46 1.03
N SER A 32 -21.50 16.71 0.82
CA SER A 32 -20.68 16.04 -0.20
C SER A 32 -20.90 14.52 -0.17
N PRO A 33 -20.95 13.83 -1.32
CA PRO A 33 -21.03 12.37 -1.33
C PRO A 33 -19.81 11.81 -0.59
N LEU A 34 -20.05 11.08 0.51
CA LEU A 34 -19.01 10.37 1.23
C LEU A 34 -18.65 9.14 0.38
N PHE A 35 -17.49 9.15 -0.25
CA PHE A 35 -16.93 7.95 -0.88
C PHE A 35 -16.26 7.09 0.19
N LEU A 36 -16.53 5.79 0.17
CA LEU A 36 -15.99 4.83 1.14
C LEU A 36 -14.96 3.92 0.47
N GLU A 37 -13.80 3.74 1.10
CA GLU A 37 -12.76 2.80 0.65
C GLU A 37 -13.24 1.34 0.75
N THR A 38 -13.99 1.01 1.80
CA THR A 38 -14.53 -0.32 2.05
C THR A 38 -16.02 -0.27 2.39
N PRO A 39 -16.79 -1.33 2.10
CA PRO A 39 -18.23 -1.40 2.38
C PRO A 39 -18.56 -1.61 3.86
N TYR A 40 -17.54 -1.53 4.72
CA TYR A 40 -17.63 -1.63 6.16
C TYR A 40 -16.61 -0.71 6.82
N ASN A 41 -16.86 -0.35 8.07
CA ASN A 41 -15.90 0.34 8.94
C ASN A 41 -15.74 -0.44 10.26
N GLU A 42 -14.51 -0.62 10.71
CA GLU A 42 -14.26 -1.12 12.07
C GLU A 42 -14.57 -0.02 13.08
N LEU A 43 -15.56 -0.25 13.95
CA LEU A 43 -15.91 0.68 15.02
C LEU A 43 -14.95 0.52 16.20
N TRP A 44 -14.68 -0.72 16.60
CA TRP A 44 -13.65 -1.06 17.57
C TRP A 44 -13.27 -2.54 17.52
N SER A 45 -12.12 -2.86 18.11
CA SER A 45 -11.65 -4.22 18.34
C SER A 45 -11.12 -4.36 19.76
N ARG A 46 -11.43 -5.48 20.41
CA ARG A 46 -10.99 -5.75 21.80
C ARG A 46 -10.69 -7.24 21.98
N ASN A 47 -9.57 -7.54 22.62
CA ASN A 47 -9.19 -8.89 22.98
C ASN A 47 -9.65 -9.23 24.41
N PHE A 48 -10.32 -10.37 24.58
CA PHE A 48 -10.88 -10.88 25.85
C PHE A 48 -9.99 -11.94 26.53
N GLY A 49 -8.80 -12.19 25.98
CA GLY A 49 -7.78 -13.10 26.51
C GLY A 49 -8.11 -14.58 26.37
N SER A 50 -9.19 -14.94 25.69
CA SER A 50 -9.61 -16.33 25.46
C SER A 50 -10.57 -16.42 24.29
N ALA A 51 -10.51 -17.53 23.55
CA ALA A 51 -11.36 -17.81 22.39
C ALA A 51 -12.84 -17.49 22.66
N VAL A 52 -13.44 -16.76 21.73
CA VAL A 52 -14.87 -16.41 21.78
C VAL A 52 -15.67 -17.59 21.27
N VAL A 53 -16.54 -18.15 22.12
CA VAL A 53 -17.32 -19.36 21.83
C VAL A 53 -18.72 -19.02 21.33
N SER A 54 -19.32 -17.97 21.89
CA SER A 54 -20.67 -17.53 21.49
C SER A 54 -20.79 -16.01 21.60
N LEU A 55 -21.55 -15.42 20.69
CA LEU A 55 -21.82 -13.99 20.60
C LEU A 55 -23.30 -13.78 20.33
N SER A 56 -23.88 -12.74 20.93
CA SER A 56 -25.26 -12.34 20.66
C SER A 56 -25.42 -10.83 20.81
N ILE A 57 -26.21 -10.21 19.94
CA ILE A 57 -26.49 -8.77 19.97
C ILE A 57 -27.98 -8.51 20.08
N THR A 58 -28.34 -7.41 20.73
CA THR A 58 -29.74 -6.95 20.72
C THR A 58 -30.11 -6.39 19.36
N ALA A 59 -31.40 -6.42 19.04
CA ALA A 59 -31.94 -5.91 17.77
C ALA A 59 -31.59 -4.43 17.53
N ASP A 60 -31.61 -3.62 18.59
CA ASP A 60 -31.24 -2.21 18.60
C ASP A 60 -29.72 -1.96 18.74
N VAL A 61 -28.93 -3.03 18.84
CA VAL A 61 -27.47 -3.01 19.03
C VAL A 61 -27.05 -2.29 20.33
N ALA A 62 -27.95 -2.12 21.30
CA ALA A 62 -27.62 -1.52 22.58
C ALA A 62 -26.66 -2.39 23.41
N LEU A 63 -26.83 -3.72 23.36
CA LEU A 63 -26.03 -4.67 24.13
C LEU A 63 -25.42 -5.77 23.26
N LEU A 64 -24.21 -6.15 23.64
CA LEU A 64 -23.44 -7.26 23.10
C LEU A 64 -23.09 -8.23 24.24
N ALA A 65 -23.47 -9.49 24.10
CA ALA A 65 -23.08 -10.57 25.00
C ALA A 65 -21.93 -11.37 24.36
N VAL A 66 -20.80 -11.46 25.07
CA VAL A 66 -19.58 -12.16 24.65
C VAL A 66 -19.28 -13.28 25.62
N ALA A 67 -19.34 -14.53 25.15
CA ALA A 67 -18.96 -15.70 25.93
C ALA A 67 -17.59 -16.24 25.46
N CYS A 68 -16.69 -16.42 26.42
CA CYS A 68 -15.33 -16.91 26.18
C CYS A 68 -15.12 -18.30 26.78
N LYS A 69 -14.19 -19.06 26.19
CA LYS A 69 -13.83 -20.42 26.62
C LYS A 69 -13.30 -20.47 28.07
N ASN A 70 -12.81 -19.36 28.60
CA ASN A 70 -12.39 -19.22 30.00
C ASN A 70 -13.55 -19.18 31.02
N ARG A 71 -14.78 -19.53 30.61
CA ARG A 71 -16.02 -19.57 31.43
C ARG A 71 -16.58 -18.19 31.80
N ASN A 72 -16.11 -17.13 31.14
CA ASN A 72 -16.60 -15.78 31.38
C ASN A 72 -17.64 -15.39 30.33
N LEU A 73 -18.73 -14.80 30.81
CA LEU A 73 -19.65 -14.00 30.02
C LEU A 73 -19.41 -12.53 30.33
N THR A 74 -19.28 -11.73 29.29
CA THR A 74 -19.17 -10.27 29.38
C THR A 74 -20.27 -9.62 28.58
N VAL A 75 -21.07 -8.76 29.22
CA VAL A 75 -22.09 -7.96 28.54
C VAL A 75 -21.62 -6.52 28.44
N LEU A 76 -21.61 -6.02 27.21
CA LEU A 76 -21.04 -4.73 26.83
C LEU A 76 -22.11 -3.86 26.19
N SER A 77 -21.93 -2.54 26.25
CA SER A 77 -22.64 -1.61 25.37
C SER A 77 -22.04 -1.64 23.96
N ARG A 78 -22.74 -1.02 23.00
CA ARG A 78 -22.22 -0.74 21.65
C ARG A 78 -20.84 -0.08 21.66
N ASP A 79 -20.59 0.81 22.61
CA ASP A 79 -19.36 1.60 22.73
C ASP A 79 -18.24 0.87 23.50
N CYS A 80 -18.36 -0.46 23.64
CA CYS A 80 -17.41 -1.33 24.35
C CYS A 80 -17.32 -1.07 25.87
N GLU A 81 -18.32 -0.41 26.46
CA GLU A 81 -18.37 -0.20 27.91
C GLU A 81 -18.90 -1.44 28.62
N LEU A 82 -18.26 -1.84 29.71
CA LEU A 82 -18.69 -2.98 30.50
C LEU A 82 -20.00 -2.66 31.24
N ARG A 83 -21.03 -3.49 31.02
CA ARG A 83 -22.30 -3.39 31.76
C ARG A 83 -22.29 -4.33 32.96
N TRP A 84 -21.96 -5.59 32.72
CA TRP A 84 -21.72 -6.59 33.77
C TRP A 84 -20.96 -7.79 33.20
N SER A 85 -20.40 -8.60 34.09
CA SER A 85 -19.76 -9.87 33.73
C SER A 85 -20.11 -10.94 34.76
N HIS A 86 -20.09 -12.19 34.32
CA HIS A 86 -20.35 -13.34 35.17
C HIS A 86 -19.38 -14.47 34.81
N ARG A 87 -18.86 -15.16 35.82
CA ARG A 87 -17.97 -16.31 35.65
C ARG A 87 -18.67 -17.57 36.09
N PHE A 88 -18.87 -18.49 35.15
CA PHE A 88 -19.54 -19.76 35.39
C PHE A 88 -18.57 -20.81 35.95
N ALA A 89 -19.12 -21.78 36.68
CA ALA A 89 -18.37 -22.96 37.11
C ALA A 89 -18.05 -23.87 35.90
N ASP A 90 -19.03 -24.01 35.02
CA ASP A 90 -19.04 -24.86 33.83
C ASP A 90 -18.67 -24.07 32.56
N GLU A 91 -18.31 -24.76 31.47
CA GLU A 91 -17.94 -24.12 30.20
C GLU A 91 -19.16 -23.52 29.51
N VAL A 92 -19.07 -22.27 29.05
CA VAL A 92 -20.17 -21.60 28.33
C VAL A 92 -20.17 -22.08 26.88
N THR A 93 -21.31 -22.55 26.40
CA THR A 93 -21.47 -23.13 25.06
C THR A 93 -22.32 -22.28 24.13
N ALA A 94 -23.32 -21.59 24.66
CA ALA A 94 -24.26 -20.79 23.87
C ALA A 94 -24.74 -19.55 24.63
N THR A 95 -24.99 -18.47 23.91
CA THR A 95 -25.66 -17.27 24.44
C THR A 95 -26.83 -16.88 23.55
N ALA A 96 -27.82 -16.21 24.15
CA ALA A 96 -28.86 -15.50 23.42
C ALA A 96 -29.22 -14.21 24.18
N ILE A 97 -29.62 -13.16 23.47
CA ILE A 97 -30.04 -11.89 24.06
C ILE A 97 -31.31 -11.39 23.34
N CYS A 98 -32.24 -10.80 24.08
CA CYS A 98 -33.49 -10.28 23.52
C CYS A 98 -33.60 -8.75 23.62
N ALA A 99 -34.62 -8.17 22.98
CA ALA A 99 -34.86 -6.72 22.95
C ALA A 99 -35.17 -6.13 24.33
N THR A 100 -35.63 -6.94 25.29
CA THR A 100 -35.79 -6.50 26.70
C THR A 100 -34.50 -6.63 27.51
N HIS A 101 -33.37 -6.87 26.84
CA HIS A 101 -32.02 -6.96 27.39
C HIS A 101 -31.80 -8.14 28.36
N GLN A 102 -32.66 -9.16 28.31
CA GLN A 102 -32.43 -10.41 29.05
C GLN A 102 -31.41 -11.27 28.30
N VAL A 103 -30.53 -11.93 29.05
CA VAL A 103 -29.43 -12.73 28.50
C VAL A 103 -29.59 -14.17 28.96
N ALA A 104 -29.73 -15.09 28.02
CA ALA A 104 -29.72 -16.53 28.29
C ALA A 104 -28.33 -17.12 28.01
N VAL A 105 -27.93 -18.09 28.84
CA VAL A 105 -26.60 -18.70 28.80
C VAL A 105 -26.72 -20.20 28.96
N GLY A 106 -26.09 -20.93 28.06
CA GLY A 106 -26.01 -22.38 28.08
C GLY A 106 -24.60 -22.80 28.50
N THR A 107 -24.53 -23.84 29.33
CA THR A 107 -23.26 -24.37 29.82
C THR A 107 -23.14 -25.87 29.61
N GLN A 108 -21.91 -26.34 29.71
CA GLN A 108 -21.53 -27.75 29.71
C GLN A 108 -20.57 -28.04 30.87
N ARG A 109 -20.94 -28.99 31.71
CA ARG A 109 -20.09 -29.52 32.78
C ARG A 109 -19.15 -30.58 32.23
N THR A 110 -17.84 -30.38 32.41
CA THR A 110 -16.81 -31.27 31.85
C THR A 110 -16.78 -32.66 32.52
N SER A 111 -17.22 -32.78 33.78
CA SER A 111 -17.09 -34.02 34.55
C SER A 111 -18.10 -35.11 34.16
N ASP A 112 -19.36 -34.74 33.90
CA ASP A 112 -20.47 -35.67 33.65
C ASP A 112 -21.17 -35.41 32.31
N GLY A 113 -20.84 -34.32 31.62
CA GLY A 113 -21.49 -33.94 30.36
C GLY A 113 -22.90 -33.39 30.53
N THR A 114 -23.33 -33.03 31.74
CA THR A 114 -24.60 -32.33 31.96
C THR A 114 -24.52 -30.88 31.49
N GLY A 115 -25.67 -30.28 31.19
CA GLY A 115 -25.76 -28.87 30.80
C GLY A 115 -26.59 -28.07 31.80
N THR A 116 -26.32 -26.78 31.94
CA THR A 116 -27.19 -25.88 32.71
C THR A 116 -27.58 -24.69 31.84
N ALA A 117 -28.87 -24.36 31.82
CA ALA A 117 -29.40 -23.17 31.17
C ALA A 117 -29.73 -22.10 32.21
N TYR A 118 -29.19 -20.90 32.02
CA TYR A 118 -29.40 -19.74 32.88
C TYR A 118 -30.13 -18.63 32.11
N LEU A 119 -30.88 -17.80 32.82
CA LEU A 119 -31.47 -16.57 32.31
C LEU A 119 -31.17 -15.43 33.28
N PHE A 120 -30.64 -14.33 32.75
CA PHE A 120 -30.30 -13.12 33.48
C PHE A 120 -31.12 -11.92 33.00
N ASP A 121 -31.38 -10.97 33.88
CA ASP A 121 -31.89 -9.66 33.50
C ASP A 121 -30.80 -8.75 32.89
N ALA A 122 -31.18 -7.53 32.50
CA ALA A 122 -30.29 -6.53 31.91
C ALA A 122 -29.14 -6.11 32.83
N HIS A 123 -29.25 -6.35 34.14
CA HIS A 123 -28.28 -5.98 35.18
C HIS A 123 -27.45 -7.19 35.66
N GLY A 124 -27.62 -8.36 35.06
CA GLY A 124 -26.89 -9.58 35.43
C GLY A 124 -27.46 -10.31 36.64
N LYS A 125 -28.69 -9.99 37.07
CA LYS A 125 -29.38 -10.75 38.11
C LYS A 125 -30.02 -12.00 37.51
N GLU A 126 -29.75 -13.15 38.12
CA GLU A 126 -30.34 -14.42 37.71
C GLU A 126 -31.86 -14.43 37.93
N LEU A 127 -32.60 -14.76 36.87
CA LEU A 127 -34.05 -14.93 36.85
C LEU A 127 -34.47 -16.40 36.87
N PHE A 128 -33.63 -17.28 36.32
CA PHE A 128 -33.91 -18.70 36.17
C PHE A 128 -32.61 -19.50 35.95
N SER A 129 -32.57 -20.71 36.49
CA SER A 129 -31.55 -21.72 36.20
C SER A 129 -32.19 -23.12 36.16
N ALA A 130 -31.81 -23.96 35.21
CA ALA A 130 -32.21 -25.36 35.19
C ALA A 130 -31.07 -26.28 34.72
N GLU A 131 -30.82 -27.34 35.49
CA GLU A 131 -29.91 -28.42 35.10
C GLU A 131 -30.60 -29.38 34.11
N LEU A 132 -29.85 -29.82 33.11
CA LEU A 132 -30.28 -30.63 31.97
C LEU A 132 -29.37 -31.84 31.85
N GLU A 133 -29.93 -32.96 31.40
CA GLU A 133 -29.21 -34.23 31.25
C GLU A 133 -28.15 -34.23 30.14
N SER A 134 -28.11 -33.18 29.30
CA SER A 134 -27.21 -33.05 28.16
C SER A 134 -26.72 -31.61 28.01
N PRO A 135 -25.53 -31.36 27.41
CA PRO A 135 -25.00 -30.02 27.23
C PRO A 135 -25.91 -29.14 26.39
N VAL A 136 -26.03 -27.87 26.76
CA VAL A 136 -26.76 -26.90 25.94
C VAL A 136 -25.96 -26.65 24.65
N TYR A 137 -26.61 -26.83 23.52
CA TYR A 137 -26.04 -26.61 22.19
C TYR A 137 -26.51 -25.29 21.57
N GLY A 138 -27.79 -24.94 21.74
CA GLY A 138 -28.36 -23.71 21.18
C GLY A 138 -29.43 -23.11 22.09
N LEU A 139 -29.55 -21.79 22.02
CA LEU A 139 -30.54 -21.01 22.77
C LEU A 139 -31.23 -20.02 21.85
N ALA A 140 -32.52 -19.82 22.06
CA ALA A 140 -33.29 -18.77 21.40
C ALA A 140 -34.26 -18.12 22.39
N LEU A 141 -34.22 -16.79 22.46
CA LEU A 141 -35.14 -15.99 23.27
C LEU A 141 -36.18 -15.30 22.37
N SER A 142 -37.43 -15.27 22.81
CA SER A 142 -38.45 -14.41 22.18
C SER A 142 -38.12 -12.93 22.41
N ALA A 143 -38.54 -12.06 21.50
CA ALA A 143 -38.24 -10.63 21.56
C ALA A 143 -38.71 -9.96 22.87
N ASP A 144 -39.83 -10.43 23.42
CA ASP A 144 -40.42 -10.00 24.70
C ASP A 144 -39.78 -10.65 25.94
N GLY A 145 -38.90 -11.66 25.76
CA GLY A 145 -38.28 -12.42 26.85
C GLY A 145 -39.23 -13.36 27.60
N SER A 146 -40.43 -13.61 27.07
CA SER A 146 -41.43 -14.48 27.71
C SER A 146 -41.19 -15.97 27.46
N ARG A 147 -40.43 -16.32 26.42
CA ARG A 147 -40.13 -17.70 26.01
C ARG A 147 -38.64 -17.88 25.74
N LEU A 148 -38.07 -18.94 26.29
CA LEU A 148 -36.72 -19.40 25.99
C LEU A 148 -36.78 -20.84 25.48
N THR A 149 -36.25 -21.08 24.28
CA THR A 149 -36.08 -22.42 23.72
C THR A 149 -34.65 -22.86 23.93
N ILE A 150 -34.48 -24.07 24.46
CA ILE A 150 -33.18 -24.69 24.74
C ILE A 150 -33.05 -25.95 23.89
N LEU A 151 -31.99 -26.02 23.10
CA LEU A 151 -31.60 -27.19 22.32
C LEU A 151 -30.38 -27.83 22.96
N CYS A 152 -30.49 -29.11 23.32
CA CYS A 152 -29.39 -29.88 23.88
C CYS A 152 -28.64 -30.68 22.80
N LYS A 153 -27.39 -31.09 23.10
CA LYS A 153 -26.54 -31.83 22.16
C LYS A 153 -27.10 -33.21 21.77
N ASN A 154 -27.89 -33.82 22.65
CA ASN A 154 -28.64 -35.06 22.38
C ASN A 154 -29.93 -34.85 21.56
N GLN A 155 -30.13 -33.65 20.99
CA GLN A 155 -31.33 -33.25 20.23
C GLN A 155 -32.63 -33.13 21.05
N THR A 156 -32.57 -33.10 22.39
CA THR A 156 -33.76 -32.78 23.20
C THR A 156 -34.05 -31.28 23.18
N HIS A 157 -35.34 -30.95 23.12
CA HIS A 157 -35.83 -29.58 23.14
C HIS A 157 -36.56 -29.30 24.45
N HIS A 158 -36.22 -28.20 25.10
CA HIS A 158 -36.93 -27.70 26.26
C HIS A 158 -37.47 -26.30 25.98
N LEU A 159 -38.66 -26.02 26.49
CA LEU A 159 -39.27 -24.69 26.43
C LEU A 159 -39.43 -24.16 27.85
N VAL A 160 -38.93 -22.96 28.08
CA VAL A 160 -39.15 -22.22 29.32
C VAL A 160 -40.13 -21.10 29.02
N THR A 161 -41.26 -21.09 29.72
CA THR A 161 -42.28 -20.04 29.59
C THR A 161 -42.38 -19.23 30.87
N ARG A 162 -42.60 -17.93 30.73
CA ARG A 162 -42.88 -17.04 31.86
C ARG A 162 -44.37 -17.09 32.20
N ALA A 163 -44.70 -17.63 33.37
CA ALA A 163 -46.04 -17.63 33.96
C ALA A 163 -46.00 -16.95 35.34
N ASP A 164 -46.84 -15.94 35.56
CA ASP A 164 -46.98 -15.23 36.84
C ASP A 164 -45.65 -14.75 37.46
N ASN A 165 -44.77 -14.16 36.64
CA ASN A 165 -43.41 -13.72 37.02
C ASN A 165 -42.41 -14.83 37.42
N THR A 166 -42.75 -16.09 37.19
CA THR A 166 -41.84 -17.23 37.34
C THR A 166 -41.60 -17.91 36.00
N TYR A 167 -40.37 -18.36 35.77
CA TYR A 167 -40.02 -19.14 34.58
C TYR A 167 -40.18 -20.62 34.90
N GLN A 168 -40.96 -21.34 34.07
CA GLN A 168 -41.23 -22.76 34.25
C GLN A 168 -40.70 -23.55 33.06
N LEU A 169 -39.92 -24.60 33.34
CA LEU A 169 -39.40 -25.54 32.35
C LEU A 169 -40.49 -26.55 31.99
N SER A 170 -40.83 -26.66 30.70
CA SER A 170 -41.72 -27.72 30.21
C SER A 170 -40.99 -29.07 30.14
N GLN A 171 -41.75 -30.17 30.18
CA GLN A 171 -41.22 -31.52 29.88
C GLN A 171 -40.60 -31.56 28.46
N PRO A 172 -39.60 -32.41 28.23
CA PRO A 172 -38.96 -32.55 26.93
C PRO A 172 -40.00 -32.94 25.88
N LEU A 173 -40.06 -32.20 24.77
CA LEU A 173 -40.87 -32.61 23.63
C LEU A 173 -40.09 -33.62 22.79
N ASP A 174 -40.60 -34.85 22.68
CA ASP A 174 -40.26 -35.74 21.57
C ASP A 174 -40.93 -35.21 20.28
N GLN A 175 -40.19 -35.26 19.16
CA GLN A 175 -40.58 -34.61 17.90
C GLN A 175 -41.97 -35.02 17.39
N HIS A 176 -42.87 -34.04 17.31
CA HIS A 176 -43.63 -33.72 16.10
C HIS A 176 -44.30 -32.35 16.27
N LEU A 177 -43.63 -31.31 15.81
CA LEU A 177 -44.27 -30.03 15.49
C LEU A 177 -43.95 -29.72 14.04
N GLU A 178 -44.76 -30.30 13.15
CA GLU A 178 -45.19 -29.59 11.95
C GLU A 178 -45.99 -28.35 12.41
N ASP A 179 -45.89 -27.28 11.63
CA ASP A 179 -46.56 -25.99 11.76
C ASP A 179 -46.08 -25.05 12.89
N SER A 180 -45.02 -24.30 12.56
CA SER A 180 -45.21 -22.85 12.51
C SER A 180 -44.41 -22.28 11.34
N ARG A 181 -45.09 -21.61 10.40
CA ARG A 181 -44.44 -20.80 9.38
C ARG A 181 -43.88 -19.55 10.05
N PRO A 182 -42.55 -19.38 10.07
CA PRO A 182 -41.99 -18.14 9.61
C PRO A 182 -41.06 -18.44 8.43
N THR A 183 -41.54 -18.09 7.24
CA THR A 183 -40.72 -17.78 6.07
C THR A 183 -39.78 -18.89 5.59
N ASP A 184 -40.28 -19.69 4.63
CA ASP A 184 -39.53 -20.52 3.67
C ASP A 184 -38.32 -19.82 3.02
N THR A 185 -38.15 -18.51 3.21
CA THR A 185 -37.05 -17.73 2.65
C THR A 185 -35.80 -17.69 3.54
N PHE A 186 -35.89 -17.77 4.88
CA PHE A 186 -34.68 -17.72 5.72
C PHE A 186 -33.87 -19.02 5.67
N LEU A 187 -34.54 -20.16 5.84
CA LEU A 187 -33.93 -21.49 5.67
C LEU A 187 -33.42 -21.67 4.23
N ALA A 188 -34.19 -21.26 3.22
CA ALA A 188 -33.72 -21.33 1.84
C ALA A 188 -32.53 -20.40 1.55
N THR A 189 -32.43 -19.23 2.18
CA THR A 189 -31.25 -18.35 2.06
C THR A 189 -30.06 -18.98 2.79
N GLN A 190 -30.25 -19.53 3.99
CA GLN A 190 -29.20 -20.25 4.72
C GLN A 190 -28.67 -21.44 3.92
N ASP A 191 -29.55 -22.31 3.41
CA ASP A 191 -29.17 -23.48 2.61
C ASP A 191 -28.50 -23.09 1.29
N ARG A 192 -28.95 -22.00 0.64
CA ARG A 192 -28.26 -21.45 -0.55
C ARG A 192 -26.88 -20.92 -0.23
N VAL A 193 -26.73 -20.15 0.86
CA VAL A 193 -25.45 -19.56 1.26
C VAL A 193 -24.45 -20.66 1.65
N LEU A 194 -24.90 -21.66 2.42
CA LEU A 194 -24.09 -22.83 2.76
C LEU A 194 -23.71 -23.63 1.51
N GLY A 195 -24.62 -23.79 0.54
CA GLY A 195 -24.33 -24.45 -0.73
C GLY A 195 -23.31 -23.72 -1.62
N VAL A 196 -23.19 -22.39 -1.51
CA VAL A 196 -22.17 -21.59 -2.24
C VAL A 196 -20.79 -21.68 -1.58
N LEU A 197 -20.73 -21.83 -0.25
CA LEU A 197 -19.49 -21.90 0.52
C LEU A 197 -18.81 -23.29 0.54
N ASP A 198 -19.55 -24.34 0.17
CA ASP A 198 -19.13 -25.75 0.28
C ASP A 198 -18.05 -26.18 -0.73
N GLN A 199 -17.36 -25.24 -1.39
CA GLN A 199 -16.29 -25.56 -2.34
C GLN A 199 -14.88 -25.55 -1.76
N ASP A 200 -14.59 -24.88 -0.63
CA ASP A 200 -13.24 -24.92 -0.04
C ASP A 200 -13.13 -24.53 1.46
N ALA A 201 -14.14 -23.89 2.07
CA ALA A 201 -14.04 -23.28 3.41
C ALA A 201 -14.97 -23.92 4.45
N ARG A 202 -14.43 -24.40 5.58
CA ARG A 202 -15.26 -24.92 6.69
C ARG A 202 -15.99 -23.76 7.36
N THR A 203 -17.28 -23.63 7.09
CA THR A 203 -18.16 -22.64 7.73
C THR A 203 -18.30 -22.95 9.23
N ALA A 204 -18.04 -21.95 10.07
CA ALA A 204 -18.08 -22.06 11.52
C ALA A 204 -19.32 -21.41 12.15
N SER A 205 -19.75 -20.27 11.62
CA SER A 205 -20.90 -19.52 12.15
C SER A 205 -21.63 -18.74 11.07
N VAL A 206 -22.97 -18.66 11.17
CA VAL A 206 -23.84 -17.93 10.23
C VAL A 206 -24.82 -17.08 11.03
N ALA A 207 -24.98 -15.82 10.64
CA ALA A 207 -25.96 -14.89 11.20
C ALA A 207 -26.72 -14.18 10.06
N ILE A 208 -28.05 -14.03 10.18
CA ILE A 208 -28.91 -13.48 9.12
C ILE A 208 -29.76 -12.33 9.67
N SER A 209 -29.80 -11.20 8.95
CA SER A 209 -30.65 -10.03 9.25
C SER A 209 -32.10 -10.25 8.80
N GLN A 210 -33.05 -9.39 9.19
CA GLN A 210 -34.45 -9.51 8.77
C GLN A 210 -34.64 -9.36 7.26
N GLY A 211 -33.87 -8.50 6.59
CA GLY A 211 -33.91 -8.34 5.14
C GLY A 211 -33.26 -9.50 4.38
N GLY A 212 -32.61 -10.43 5.09
CA GLY A 212 -31.98 -11.61 4.51
C GLY A 212 -30.52 -11.41 4.10
N THR A 213 -29.85 -10.38 4.60
CA THR A 213 -28.39 -10.25 4.50
C THR A 213 -27.75 -11.27 5.44
N ALA A 214 -26.88 -12.12 4.91
CA ALA A 214 -26.26 -13.22 5.66
C ALA A 214 -24.76 -12.96 5.85
N ALA A 215 -24.31 -12.93 7.10
CA ALA A 215 -22.90 -12.89 7.48
C ALA A 215 -22.42 -14.29 7.86
N VAL A 216 -21.30 -14.71 7.29
CA VAL A 216 -20.73 -16.05 7.49
C VAL A 216 -19.27 -15.97 7.88
N GLY A 217 -18.90 -16.76 8.88
CA GLY A 217 -17.56 -16.85 9.44
C GLY A 217 -16.97 -18.19 9.07
N SER A 218 -15.78 -18.16 8.47
CA SER A 218 -15.01 -19.34 8.12
C SER A 218 -13.96 -19.64 9.19
N LEU A 219 -13.62 -20.93 9.34
CA LEU A 219 -12.44 -21.36 10.07
C LEU A 219 -11.14 -20.84 9.45
N ASP A 220 -11.14 -20.45 8.18
CA ASP A 220 -9.97 -19.83 7.52
C ASP A 220 -9.76 -18.35 7.92
N GLY A 221 -10.52 -17.86 8.91
CA GLY A 221 -10.44 -16.49 9.40
C GLY A 221 -11.02 -15.47 8.43
N LYS A 222 -12.06 -15.83 7.68
CA LYS A 222 -12.77 -14.91 6.78
C LYS A 222 -14.19 -14.67 7.23
N ILE A 223 -14.62 -13.41 7.11
CA ILE A 223 -16.01 -12.99 7.19
C ILE A 223 -16.48 -12.74 5.77
N HIS A 224 -17.55 -13.40 5.37
CA HIS A 224 -18.22 -13.22 4.09
C HIS A 224 -19.61 -12.66 4.32
N LEU A 225 -19.98 -11.61 3.56
CA LEU A 225 -21.33 -11.09 3.57
C LEU A 225 -22.02 -11.44 2.25
N PHE A 226 -23.25 -11.93 2.33
CA PHE A 226 -24.08 -12.30 1.19
C PHE A 226 -25.41 -11.55 1.23
N ASN A 227 -25.95 -11.24 0.07
CA ASN A 227 -27.31 -10.75 -0.04
C ASN A 227 -28.33 -11.90 0.09
N ARG A 228 -29.64 -11.57 0.12
CA ARG A 228 -30.73 -12.54 0.23
C ARG A 228 -30.77 -13.59 -0.90
N LEU A 229 -30.18 -13.26 -2.05
CA LEU A 229 -30.09 -14.15 -3.21
C LEU A 229 -28.86 -15.09 -3.14
N GLY A 230 -27.98 -14.92 -2.15
CA GLY A 230 -26.74 -15.68 -2.00
C GLY A 230 -25.57 -15.13 -2.81
N LYS A 231 -25.66 -13.91 -3.35
CA LYS A 231 -24.51 -13.26 -4.02
C LYS A 231 -23.56 -12.66 -2.98
N PRO A 232 -22.24 -12.86 -3.11
CA PRO A 232 -21.26 -12.27 -2.22
C PRO A 232 -21.22 -10.75 -2.40
N LEU A 233 -21.36 -10.00 -1.32
CA LEU A 233 -21.28 -8.53 -1.30
C LEU A 233 -19.85 -8.08 -1.04
N TRP A 234 -19.24 -8.61 0.02
CA TRP A 234 -17.84 -8.37 0.35
C TRP A 234 -17.29 -9.48 1.24
N SER A 235 -15.96 -9.57 1.30
CA SER A 235 -15.27 -10.45 2.23
C SER A 235 -14.15 -9.72 2.97
N ARG A 236 -13.85 -10.18 4.18
CA ARG A 236 -12.80 -9.62 5.02
C ARG A 236 -12.01 -10.74 5.71
N GLN A 237 -10.69 -10.68 5.61
CA GLN A 237 -9.80 -11.49 6.44
C GLN A 237 -9.70 -10.88 7.84
N VAL A 238 -9.78 -11.72 8.86
CA VAL A 238 -9.54 -11.39 10.27
C VAL A 238 -8.47 -12.30 10.85
N ASP A 239 -7.90 -11.86 11.97
CA ASP A 239 -6.86 -12.58 12.69
C ASP A 239 -7.48 -13.73 13.49
N GLY A 240 -7.25 -14.96 13.04
CA GLY A 240 -7.78 -16.17 13.68
C GLY A 240 -9.12 -16.64 13.13
N GLU A 241 -9.54 -17.82 13.58
CA GLU A 241 -10.74 -18.49 13.09
C GLU A 241 -12.00 -17.81 13.66
N VAL A 242 -13.02 -17.58 12.83
CA VAL A 242 -14.26 -16.90 13.25
C VAL A 242 -15.25 -17.92 13.79
N TRP A 243 -15.24 -18.16 15.10
CA TRP A 243 -16.12 -19.14 15.74
C TRP A 243 -17.51 -18.62 16.07
N ALA A 244 -17.66 -17.31 16.27
CA ALA A 244 -18.93 -16.70 16.62
C ALA A 244 -19.18 -15.43 15.79
N LEU A 245 -20.41 -15.30 15.29
CA LEU A 245 -20.88 -14.13 14.55
C LEU A 245 -22.28 -13.72 15.01
N ALA A 246 -22.54 -12.42 14.96
CA ALA A 246 -23.87 -11.85 15.15
C ALA A 246 -24.08 -10.68 14.18
N ILE A 247 -25.33 -10.49 13.73
CA ILE A 247 -25.72 -9.38 12.86
C ILE A 247 -26.96 -8.69 13.41
N SER A 248 -27.05 -7.37 13.23
CA SER A 248 -28.21 -6.59 13.67
C SER A 248 -29.44 -6.87 12.80
N GLU A 249 -30.62 -6.56 13.32
CA GLU A 249 -31.90 -6.83 12.64
C GLU A 249 -31.96 -6.20 11.24
N ASN A 250 -31.43 -4.98 11.07
CA ASN A 250 -31.37 -4.26 9.80
C ASN A 250 -30.10 -4.54 8.96
N GLY A 251 -29.19 -5.40 9.42
CA GLY A 251 -27.93 -5.72 8.76
C GLY A 251 -26.83 -4.63 8.83
N SER A 252 -27.04 -3.52 9.54
CA SER A 252 -26.08 -2.40 9.62
C SER A 252 -24.88 -2.63 10.53
N ILE A 253 -24.93 -3.62 11.42
CA ILE A 253 -23.85 -3.94 12.35
C ILE A 253 -23.57 -5.44 12.33
N ILE A 254 -22.30 -5.80 12.24
CA ILE A 254 -21.80 -7.17 12.31
C ILE A 254 -20.79 -7.26 13.45
N VAL A 255 -20.88 -8.33 14.24
CA VAL A 255 -19.94 -8.61 15.32
C VAL A 255 -19.32 -9.96 15.09
N SER A 256 -17.99 -10.02 15.06
CA SER A 256 -17.24 -11.26 14.94
C SER A 256 -16.44 -11.54 16.20
N GLY A 257 -16.34 -12.83 16.54
CA GLY A 257 -15.56 -13.35 17.65
C GLY A 257 -14.62 -14.43 17.16
N CYS A 258 -13.33 -14.25 17.44
CA CYS A 258 -12.26 -15.08 16.92
C CYS A 258 -11.65 -15.97 18.01
N THR A 259 -10.92 -17.02 17.58
CA THR A 259 -10.25 -17.97 18.48
C THR A 259 -9.10 -17.38 19.28
N ASP A 260 -8.48 -16.32 18.78
CA ASP A 260 -7.45 -15.53 19.46
C ASP A 260 -8.03 -14.68 20.62
N GLY A 261 -9.36 -14.69 20.79
CA GLY A 261 -10.08 -13.91 21.78
C GLY A 261 -10.45 -12.49 21.35
N THR A 262 -10.18 -12.14 20.10
CA THR A 262 -10.51 -10.83 19.53
C THR A 262 -11.98 -10.77 19.13
N VAL A 263 -12.68 -9.74 19.61
CA VAL A 263 -14.01 -9.36 19.14
C VAL A 263 -13.88 -8.08 18.33
N LYS A 264 -14.56 -8.04 17.16
CA LYS A 264 -14.62 -6.86 16.30
C LYS A 264 -16.06 -6.44 16.06
N LEU A 265 -16.33 -5.15 16.19
CA LEU A 265 -17.61 -4.53 15.84
C LEU A 265 -17.47 -3.77 14.52
N LEU A 266 -18.26 -4.15 13.52
CA LEU A 266 -18.19 -3.60 12.17
C LEU A 266 -19.50 -2.88 11.84
N ALA A 267 -19.40 -1.63 11.39
CA ALA A 267 -20.49 -0.97 10.68
C ALA A 267 -20.50 -1.48 9.23
N ASN A 268 -21.65 -2.00 8.77
CA ASN A 268 -21.86 -2.49 7.43
C ASN A 268 -22.72 -1.50 6.64
N HIS A 269 -22.16 -0.98 5.55
CA HIS A 269 -22.86 -0.04 4.66
C HIS A 269 -23.70 -0.77 3.60
N ALA A 270 -23.41 -2.05 3.35
CA ALA A 270 -24.23 -2.93 2.52
C ALA A 270 -25.37 -3.59 3.32
N HIS A 271 -26.15 -2.77 4.02
CA HIS A 271 -27.26 -3.20 4.87
C HIS A 271 -28.54 -3.49 4.06
N ASP A 272 -29.57 -4.03 4.70
CA ASP A 272 -30.78 -4.55 4.04
C ASP A 272 -31.44 -3.53 3.09
N ALA A 273 -31.73 -2.33 3.57
CA ALA A 273 -32.36 -1.30 2.75
C ALA A 273 -31.51 -0.85 1.55
N HIS A 274 -30.17 -0.86 1.66
CA HIS A 274 -29.29 -0.56 0.54
C HIS A 274 -29.31 -1.71 -0.48
N ASN A 275 -29.22 -2.96 0.01
CA ASN A 275 -29.27 -4.16 -0.83
C ASN A 275 -30.59 -4.26 -1.61
N ASP A 276 -31.72 -3.96 -0.97
CA ASP A 276 -33.04 -3.93 -1.63
C ASP A 276 -33.11 -2.84 -2.71
N HIS A 277 -32.57 -1.66 -2.43
CA HIS A 277 -32.53 -0.56 -3.39
C HIS A 277 -31.68 -0.89 -4.62
N ILE A 278 -30.46 -1.38 -4.41
CA ILE A 278 -29.55 -1.80 -5.49
C ILE A 278 -30.17 -2.95 -6.29
N SER A 279 -30.76 -3.95 -5.63
CA SER A 279 -31.41 -5.07 -6.33
C SER A 279 -32.56 -4.62 -7.24
N LEU A 280 -33.34 -3.61 -6.81
CA LEU A 280 -34.42 -3.04 -7.62
C LEU A 280 -33.85 -2.33 -8.86
N LEU A 281 -32.80 -1.52 -8.70
CA LEU A 281 -32.16 -0.81 -9.80
C LEU A 281 -31.52 -1.79 -10.79
N GLN A 282 -30.79 -2.80 -10.32
CA GLN A 282 -30.17 -3.82 -11.16
C GLN A 282 -31.22 -4.58 -11.98
N THR A 283 -32.29 -5.06 -11.33
CA THR A 283 -33.39 -5.74 -12.03
C THR A 283 -34.07 -4.83 -13.06
N GLY A 284 -34.17 -3.53 -12.77
CA GLY A 284 -34.68 -2.53 -13.70
C GLY A 284 -33.76 -2.39 -14.92
N ALA A 285 -32.46 -2.21 -14.70
CA ALA A 285 -31.46 -2.05 -15.76
C ALA A 285 -31.36 -3.30 -16.66
N GLU A 286 -31.40 -4.49 -16.08
CA GLU A 286 -31.33 -5.78 -16.80
C GLU A 286 -32.53 -6.01 -17.73
N ARG A 287 -33.69 -5.42 -17.42
CA ARG A 287 -34.91 -5.55 -18.24
C ARG A 287 -35.01 -4.55 -19.39
N LEU A 288 -34.13 -3.55 -19.44
CA LEU A 288 -34.17 -2.54 -20.50
C LEU A 288 -33.79 -3.15 -21.86
N ASP A 289 -34.50 -2.73 -22.91
CA ASP A 289 -34.25 -3.18 -24.29
C ASP A 289 -33.34 -2.22 -25.06
N SER A 290 -33.35 -0.93 -24.70
CA SER A 290 -32.48 0.08 -25.30
C SER A 290 -31.09 0.03 -24.68
N VAL A 291 -30.06 -0.17 -25.51
CA VAL A 291 -28.64 -0.15 -25.10
C VAL A 291 -28.26 1.18 -24.45
N ALA A 292 -28.77 2.31 -24.95
CA ALA A 292 -28.46 3.62 -24.42
C ALA A 292 -29.09 3.87 -23.04
N GLU A 293 -30.33 3.43 -22.85
CA GLU A 293 -31.01 3.52 -21.55
C GLU A 293 -30.39 2.56 -20.53
N GLN A 294 -30.03 1.35 -20.97
CA GLN A 294 -29.31 0.39 -20.11
C GLN A 294 -27.95 0.94 -19.70
N LEU A 295 -27.19 1.56 -20.61
CA LEU A 295 -25.90 2.18 -20.29
C LEU A 295 -26.05 3.33 -19.27
N PHE A 296 -27.08 4.17 -19.42
CA PHE A 296 -27.37 5.23 -18.46
C PHE A 296 -27.69 4.67 -17.07
N ALA A 297 -28.59 3.67 -16.99
CA ALA A 297 -28.97 3.02 -15.74
C ALA A 297 -27.78 2.32 -15.07
N VAL A 298 -26.92 1.65 -15.85
CA VAL A 298 -25.70 1.01 -15.33
C VAL A 298 -24.76 2.04 -14.72
N ASN A 299 -24.51 3.19 -15.38
CA ASN A 299 -23.64 4.22 -14.81
C ASN A 299 -24.14 4.76 -13.46
N GLU A 300 -25.45 4.99 -13.31
CA GLU A 300 -26.04 5.42 -12.03
C GLU A 300 -25.86 4.36 -10.93
N ILE A 301 -26.01 3.09 -11.27
CA ILE A 301 -25.79 1.97 -10.33
C ILE A 301 -24.31 1.89 -9.92
N LEU A 302 -23.38 2.01 -10.88
CA LEU A 302 -21.94 2.00 -10.60
C LEU A 302 -21.54 3.18 -9.71
N ALA A 303 -22.10 4.36 -9.93
CA ALA A 303 -21.85 5.52 -9.06
C ALA A 303 -22.32 5.27 -7.61
N SER A 304 -23.50 4.66 -7.44
CA SER A 304 -24.02 4.28 -6.13
C SER A 304 -23.17 3.22 -5.43
N LEU A 305 -22.71 2.20 -6.17
CA LEU A 305 -21.84 1.14 -5.64
C LEU A 305 -20.43 1.65 -5.30
N GLY A 306 -19.89 2.58 -6.10
CA GLY A 306 -18.61 3.22 -5.82
C GLY A 306 -18.65 4.08 -4.55
N GLN A 307 -19.77 4.77 -4.27
CA GLN A 307 -19.94 5.51 -3.01
C GLN A 307 -19.95 4.60 -1.78
N THR A 308 -20.43 3.36 -1.92
CA THR A 308 -20.47 2.40 -0.81
C THR A 308 -19.25 1.49 -0.72
N GLY A 309 -18.20 1.71 -1.52
CA GLY A 309 -17.00 0.88 -1.52
C GLY A 309 -17.23 -0.54 -2.05
N LEU A 310 -18.32 -0.78 -2.78
CA LEU A 310 -18.69 -2.08 -3.37
C LEU A 310 -18.09 -2.24 -4.79
N SER A 311 -16.87 -1.75 -5.00
CA SER A 311 -16.18 -1.76 -6.30
C SER A 311 -15.95 -3.19 -6.82
N GLU A 312 -15.59 -4.14 -5.96
CA GLU A 312 -15.46 -5.57 -6.33
C GLU A 312 -16.80 -6.18 -6.77
N TYR A 313 -17.87 -5.93 -6.02
CA TYR A 313 -19.22 -6.40 -6.37
C TYR A 313 -19.70 -5.82 -7.70
N ALA A 314 -19.42 -4.53 -7.94
CA ALA A 314 -19.78 -3.85 -9.17
C ALA A 314 -19.09 -4.48 -10.40
N VAL A 315 -17.80 -4.76 -10.30
CA VAL A 315 -17.03 -5.44 -11.37
C VAL A 315 -17.57 -6.84 -11.63
N ASN A 316 -17.86 -7.62 -10.58
CA ASN A 316 -18.45 -8.95 -10.74
C ASN A 316 -19.83 -8.89 -11.40
N TRP A 317 -20.65 -7.88 -11.05
CA TRP A 317 -21.95 -7.68 -11.70
C TRP A 317 -21.82 -7.29 -13.17
N LEU A 318 -20.80 -6.51 -13.56
CA LEU A 318 -20.53 -6.21 -14.97
C LEU A 318 -20.09 -7.44 -15.75
N ASP A 319 -19.31 -8.34 -15.15
CA ASP A 319 -18.79 -9.56 -15.80
C ASP A 319 -19.87 -10.67 -15.90
N GLU A 320 -20.71 -10.85 -14.88
CA GLU A 320 -21.69 -11.96 -14.79
C GLU A 320 -23.14 -11.55 -15.08
N GLY A 321 -23.45 -10.26 -15.04
CA GLY A 321 -24.80 -9.73 -15.18
C GLY A 321 -25.41 -10.00 -16.56
N PRO A 322 -26.73 -10.22 -16.68
CA PRO A 322 -27.42 -10.40 -17.96
C PRO A 322 -27.60 -9.06 -18.69
N LEU A 323 -26.52 -8.32 -18.90
CA LEU A 323 -26.48 -7.03 -19.59
C LEU A 323 -26.38 -7.26 -21.10
N LYS A 324 -27.09 -6.45 -21.88
CA LYS A 324 -27.07 -6.48 -23.36
C LYS A 324 -25.95 -5.61 -23.95
N LEU A 325 -25.10 -5.05 -23.10
CA LEU A 325 -23.96 -4.22 -23.49
C LEU A 325 -22.85 -5.06 -24.13
N GLY A 326 -22.08 -4.45 -25.03
CA GLY A 326 -20.91 -5.10 -25.62
C GLY A 326 -19.82 -5.35 -24.58
N LYS A 327 -19.02 -6.41 -24.75
CA LYS A 327 -17.91 -6.75 -23.83
C LYS A 327 -16.94 -5.58 -23.64
N ASP A 328 -16.55 -4.92 -24.73
CA ASP A 328 -15.64 -3.77 -24.69
C ASP A 328 -16.21 -2.62 -23.85
N THR A 329 -17.53 -2.38 -23.92
CA THR A 329 -18.20 -1.36 -23.11
C THR A 329 -18.23 -1.72 -21.63
N LEU A 330 -18.48 -2.99 -21.30
CA LEU A 330 -18.45 -3.48 -19.92
C LEU A 330 -17.04 -3.34 -19.31
N GLU A 331 -16.01 -3.68 -20.08
CA GLU A 331 -14.61 -3.51 -19.66
C GLU A 331 -14.24 -2.03 -19.49
N GLU A 332 -14.71 -1.14 -20.37
CA GLU A 332 -14.49 0.30 -20.24
C GLU A 332 -15.15 0.88 -18.98
N LEU A 333 -16.37 0.45 -18.67
CA LEU A 333 -17.07 0.83 -17.43
C LEU A 333 -16.33 0.34 -16.18
N ALA A 334 -15.83 -0.91 -16.19
CA ALA A 334 -15.05 -1.45 -15.09
C ALA A 334 -13.73 -0.68 -14.88
N ILE A 335 -13.00 -0.39 -15.97
CA ILE A 335 -11.76 0.41 -15.91
C ILE A 335 -12.05 1.81 -15.38
N LYS A 336 -13.13 2.45 -15.84
CA LYS A 336 -13.52 3.79 -15.37
C LYS A 336 -13.79 3.79 -13.86
N LEU A 337 -14.65 2.89 -13.39
CA LEU A 337 -14.98 2.76 -11.97
C LEU A 337 -13.71 2.55 -11.11
N LEU A 338 -12.87 1.59 -11.50
CA LEU A 338 -11.68 1.23 -10.74
C LEU A 338 -10.59 2.30 -10.81
N SER A 339 -10.51 3.06 -11.91
CA SER A 339 -9.58 4.18 -12.02
C SER A 339 -9.99 5.34 -11.10
N GLU A 340 -11.29 5.65 -11.03
CA GLU A 340 -11.84 6.64 -10.09
C GLU A 340 -11.59 6.19 -8.64
N ASP A 341 -11.83 4.92 -8.34
CA ASP A 341 -11.60 4.32 -7.02
C ASP A 341 -10.12 4.41 -6.58
N VAL A 342 -9.19 4.03 -7.45
CA VAL A 342 -7.74 4.11 -7.18
C VAL A 342 -7.24 5.56 -7.06
N GLN A 343 -7.84 6.51 -7.78
CA GLN A 343 -7.51 7.92 -7.64
C GLN A 343 -7.94 8.47 -6.28
N LEU A 344 -9.11 8.08 -5.80
CA LEU A 344 -9.60 8.46 -4.47
C LEU A 344 -8.87 7.71 -3.35
N PHE A 345 -8.54 6.44 -3.56
CA PHE A 345 -7.93 5.54 -2.60
C PHE A 345 -6.67 4.84 -3.19
N PRO A 346 -5.52 5.52 -3.24
CA PRO A 346 -4.30 4.96 -3.86
C PRO A 346 -3.73 3.70 -3.19
N LYS A 347 -4.17 3.38 -1.97
CA LYS A 347 -3.77 2.16 -1.23
C LYS A 347 -4.80 1.05 -1.29
N HIS A 348 -5.87 1.20 -2.08
CA HIS A 348 -6.87 0.15 -2.23
C HIS A 348 -6.39 -0.93 -3.21
N TYR A 349 -5.61 -1.87 -2.66
CA TYR A 349 -4.87 -2.88 -3.43
C TYR A 349 -5.76 -3.84 -4.23
N THR A 350 -6.97 -4.15 -3.75
CA THR A 350 -7.94 -4.98 -4.48
C THR A 350 -8.38 -4.31 -5.77
N SER A 351 -8.69 -3.01 -5.75
CA SER A 351 -9.05 -2.28 -6.97
C SER A 351 -7.89 -2.19 -7.94
N HIS A 352 -6.66 -2.00 -7.45
CA HIS A 352 -5.47 -2.13 -8.30
C HIS A 352 -5.37 -3.50 -8.97
N PHE A 353 -5.65 -4.58 -8.23
CA PHE A 353 -5.60 -5.93 -8.77
C PHE A 353 -6.65 -6.15 -9.87
N LEU A 354 -7.90 -5.74 -9.64
CA LEU A 354 -8.99 -5.84 -10.61
C LEU A 354 -8.74 -4.96 -11.83
N LEU A 355 -8.23 -3.74 -11.63
CA LEU A 355 -7.89 -2.82 -12.71
C LEU A 355 -6.78 -3.38 -13.59
N ALA A 356 -5.79 -4.00 -12.97
CA ALA A 356 -4.72 -4.70 -13.68
C ALA A 356 -5.26 -5.84 -14.55
N GLN A 357 -6.21 -6.64 -14.03
CA GLN A 357 -6.88 -7.69 -14.81
C GLN A 357 -7.69 -7.14 -15.98
N ALA A 358 -8.41 -6.03 -15.78
CA ALA A 358 -9.17 -5.39 -16.85
C ALA A 358 -8.25 -4.91 -17.99
N HIS A 359 -7.13 -4.26 -17.66
CA HIS A 359 -6.10 -3.90 -18.64
C HIS A 359 -5.47 -5.14 -19.30
N GLN A 360 -5.30 -6.24 -18.56
CA GLN A 360 -4.77 -7.50 -19.08
C GLN A 360 -5.71 -8.11 -20.14
N LYS A 361 -7.03 -8.08 -19.91
CA LYS A 361 -8.05 -8.54 -20.89
C LYS A 361 -7.95 -7.76 -22.20
N ARG A 362 -7.69 -6.45 -22.12
CA ARG A 362 -7.48 -5.54 -23.27
C ARG A 362 -6.08 -5.61 -23.90
N GLN A 363 -5.20 -6.48 -23.41
CA GLN A 363 -3.79 -6.57 -23.84
C GLN A 363 -2.98 -5.28 -23.61
N GLU A 364 -3.41 -4.45 -22.67
CA GLU A 364 -2.71 -3.22 -22.25
C GLU A 364 -1.66 -3.57 -21.19
N TRP A 365 -0.67 -4.38 -21.60
CA TRP A 365 0.26 -5.08 -20.71
C TRP A 365 1.05 -4.15 -19.78
N HIS A 366 1.34 -2.92 -20.21
CA HIS A 366 2.04 -1.91 -19.39
C HIS A 366 1.20 -1.45 -18.20
N GLN A 367 -0.07 -1.09 -18.42
CA GLN A 367 -0.97 -0.66 -17.35
C GLN A 367 -1.27 -1.81 -16.40
N ALA A 368 -1.48 -3.01 -16.94
CA ALA A 368 -1.64 -4.22 -16.16
C ALA A 368 -0.46 -4.46 -15.22
N ALA A 369 0.78 -4.41 -15.74
CA ALA A 369 1.97 -4.64 -14.93
C ALA A 369 2.16 -3.60 -13.82
N ARG A 370 1.86 -2.33 -14.10
CA ARG A 370 1.91 -1.24 -13.09
C ARG A 370 0.93 -1.49 -11.96
N HIS A 371 -0.33 -1.75 -12.27
CA HIS A 371 -1.36 -1.95 -11.26
C HIS A 371 -1.17 -3.27 -10.50
N PHE A 372 -0.68 -4.34 -11.13
CA PHE A 372 -0.26 -5.54 -10.40
C PHE A 372 0.92 -5.30 -9.46
N THR A 373 1.85 -4.40 -9.80
CA THR A 373 2.94 -4.02 -8.89
C THR A 373 2.39 -3.31 -7.65
N TRP A 374 1.40 -2.43 -7.81
CA TRP A 374 0.69 -1.78 -6.71
C TRP A 374 -0.10 -2.77 -5.86
N ALA A 375 -0.88 -3.65 -6.48
CA ALA A 375 -1.60 -4.72 -5.79
C ALA A 375 -0.64 -5.64 -5.00
N GLY A 376 0.58 -5.84 -5.52
CA GLY A 376 1.61 -6.64 -4.88
C GLY A 376 2.16 -6.09 -3.56
N GLN A 377 1.78 -4.87 -3.16
CA GLN A 377 2.15 -4.34 -1.85
C GLN A 377 1.32 -4.96 -0.71
N ASP A 378 0.16 -5.54 -1.02
CA ASP A 378 -0.60 -6.34 -0.06
C ASP A 378 -0.03 -7.76 0.03
N GLU A 379 0.52 -8.11 1.20
CA GLU A 379 1.11 -9.42 1.49
C GLU A 379 0.20 -10.60 1.10
N ARG A 380 -1.13 -10.44 1.21
CA ARG A 380 -2.11 -11.49 0.89
C ARG A 380 -2.13 -11.86 -0.59
N MET A 381 -1.87 -10.89 -1.47
CA MET A 381 -1.89 -11.06 -2.92
C MET A 381 -0.54 -10.82 -3.57
N LYS A 382 0.50 -10.55 -2.80
CA LYS A 382 1.86 -10.22 -3.25
C LYS A 382 2.45 -11.21 -4.23
N LEU A 383 2.41 -12.51 -3.91
CA LEU A 383 2.91 -13.57 -4.80
C LEU A 383 2.20 -13.54 -6.17
N LYS A 384 0.87 -13.57 -6.13
CA LYS A 384 0.02 -13.63 -7.33
C LYS A 384 0.19 -12.37 -8.16
N SER A 385 0.17 -11.21 -7.52
CA SER A 385 0.27 -9.91 -8.18
C SER A 385 1.64 -9.72 -8.81
N PHE A 386 2.74 -10.01 -8.11
CA PHE A 386 4.08 -9.90 -8.72
C PHE A 386 4.34 -10.93 -9.82
N THR A 387 3.75 -12.12 -9.74
CA THR A 387 3.82 -13.11 -10.83
C THR A 387 3.11 -12.58 -12.07
N LEU A 388 1.87 -12.09 -11.92
CA LEU A 388 1.09 -11.50 -13.02
C LEU A 388 1.71 -10.20 -13.54
N ALA A 389 2.32 -9.39 -12.69
CA ALA A 389 3.13 -8.24 -13.09
C ALA A 389 4.29 -8.71 -13.97
N GLY A 390 5.01 -9.76 -13.55
CA GLY A 390 6.12 -10.33 -14.29
C GLY A 390 5.72 -10.84 -15.67
N GLU A 391 4.62 -11.60 -15.75
CA GLU A 391 4.05 -12.07 -17.02
C GLU A 391 3.60 -10.92 -17.93
N SER A 392 2.96 -9.90 -17.35
CA SER A 392 2.51 -8.71 -18.06
C SER A 392 3.72 -7.93 -18.60
N PHE A 393 4.77 -7.76 -17.81
CA PHE A 393 6.03 -7.18 -18.26
C PHE A 393 6.68 -7.99 -19.40
N LEU A 394 6.63 -9.34 -19.38
CA LEU A 394 7.13 -10.15 -20.49
C LEU A 394 6.35 -9.90 -21.78
N LYS A 395 5.01 -9.88 -21.70
CA LYS A 395 4.14 -9.62 -22.85
C LYS A 395 4.26 -8.18 -23.37
N ALA A 396 4.63 -7.24 -22.49
CA ALA A 396 4.98 -5.87 -22.82
C ALA A 396 6.40 -5.71 -23.43
N GLY A 397 7.18 -6.79 -23.58
CA GLY A 397 8.55 -6.72 -24.09
C GLY A 397 9.58 -6.18 -23.07
N LEU A 398 9.29 -6.27 -21.77
CA LEU A 398 10.09 -5.75 -20.66
C LEU A 398 10.68 -6.87 -19.77
N PRO A 399 11.62 -7.70 -20.27
CA PRO A 399 12.15 -8.87 -19.55
C PRO A 399 12.91 -8.52 -18.25
N PHE A 400 13.49 -7.32 -18.15
CA PHE A 400 14.19 -6.87 -16.94
C PHE A 400 13.22 -6.54 -15.79
N ALA A 401 12.15 -5.80 -16.10
CA ALA A 401 11.08 -5.53 -15.14
C ALA A 401 10.37 -6.83 -14.74
N ALA A 402 10.17 -7.74 -15.70
CA ALA A 402 9.64 -9.07 -15.43
C ALA A 402 10.52 -9.85 -14.45
N LYS A 403 11.84 -9.87 -14.65
CA LYS A 403 12.77 -10.52 -13.73
C LYS A 403 12.72 -9.92 -12.32
N SER A 404 12.58 -8.60 -12.20
CA SER A 404 12.41 -7.93 -10.90
C SER A 404 11.10 -8.34 -10.21
N ALA A 405 9.99 -8.34 -10.95
CA ALA A 405 8.69 -8.77 -10.44
C ALA A 405 8.72 -10.26 -10.01
N PHE A 406 9.29 -11.16 -10.82
CA PHE A 406 9.46 -12.56 -10.44
C PHE A 406 10.41 -12.76 -9.24
N ARG A 407 11.42 -11.91 -9.08
CA ARG A 407 12.29 -11.93 -7.88
C ARG A 407 11.48 -11.57 -6.63
N ARG A 408 10.65 -10.52 -6.68
CA ARG A 408 9.76 -10.11 -5.56
C ARG A 408 8.70 -11.16 -5.25
N ALA A 409 8.18 -11.82 -6.28
CA ALA A 409 7.31 -12.98 -6.12
C ALA A 409 8.03 -14.14 -5.40
N ARG A 410 9.32 -14.36 -5.71
CA ARG A 410 10.14 -15.43 -5.09
C ARG A 410 10.56 -15.12 -3.65
N GLU A 411 10.66 -13.86 -3.24
CA GLU A 411 10.99 -13.52 -1.84
C GLU A 411 9.99 -14.09 -0.83
N LEU A 412 8.74 -14.36 -1.26
CA LEU A 412 7.73 -15.09 -0.46
C LEU A 412 7.99 -16.58 -0.28
N THR A 413 8.77 -17.24 -1.14
CA THR A 413 9.00 -18.69 -1.04
C THR A 413 10.10 -19.07 -0.08
N VAL A 414 10.83 -18.10 0.49
CA VAL A 414 11.76 -18.40 1.58
C VAL A 414 11.01 -18.33 2.90
N THR A 415 10.50 -19.48 3.32
CA THR A 415 9.79 -19.65 4.59
C THR A 415 10.66 -19.19 5.77
N GLU A 416 10.03 -18.83 6.90
CA GLU A 416 10.77 -18.56 8.14
C GLU A 416 11.66 -19.75 8.53
N GLU A 417 11.22 -20.97 8.24
CA GLU A 417 11.98 -22.20 8.42
C GLU A 417 13.20 -22.30 7.49
N ALA A 418 13.10 -21.81 6.25
CA ALA A 418 14.21 -21.77 5.32
C ALA A 418 15.25 -20.71 5.73
N LYS A 419 14.80 -19.53 6.19
CA LYS A 419 15.68 -18.52 6.81
C LYS A 419 16.37 -19.09 8.06
N LYS A 420 15.63 -19.80 8.91
CA LYS A 420 16.16 -20.49 10.09
C LYS A 420 17.21 -21.53 9.73
N THR A 421 16.95 -22.32 8.69
CA THR A 421 17.85 -23.39 8.22
C THR A 421 19.15 -22.82 7.68
N LEU A 422 19.07 -21.80 6.82
CA LEU A 422 20.25 -21.11 6.28
C LEU A 422 21.05 -20.42 7.38
N TYR A 423 20.37 -19.76 8.31
CA TYR A 423 21.01 -19.14 9.47
C TYR A 423 21.70 -20.19 10.37
N THR A 424 21.06 -21.35 10.58
CA THR A 424 21.63 -22.46 11.36
C THR A 424 22.83 -23.11 10.66
N LEU A 425 22.80 -23.23 9.33
CA LEU A 425 23.95 -23.68 8.54
C LEU A 425 25.13 -22.71 8.64
N GLY A 426 24.86 -21.40 8.57
CA GLY A 426 25.86 -20.36 8.83
C GLY A 426 26.50 -20.52 10.22
N ARG A 427 25.68 -20.80 11.25
CA ARG A 427 26.14 -21.04 12.63
C ARG A 427 27.05 -22.26 12.75
N ILE A 428 26.69 -23.37 12.09
CA ILE A 428 27.49 -24.60 12.11
C ILE A 428 28.86 -24.36 11.45
N HIS A 429 28.89 -23.67 10.31
CA HIS A 429 30.15 -23.35 9.64
C HIS A 429 31.01 -22.36 10.43
N GLU A 430 30.37 -21.40 11.12
CA GLU A 430 31.04 -20.48 12.05
C GLU A 430 31.70 -21.26 13.21
N GLU A 431 30.97 -22.19 13.83
CA GLU A 431 31.47 -23.05 14.92
C GLU A 431 32.59 -24.00 14.47
N GLN A 432 32.58 -24.44 13.21
CA GLN A 432 33.61 -25.28 12.61
C GLN A 432 34.86 -24.49 12.16
N GLY A 433 34.85 -23.16 12.29
CA GLY A 433 35.95 -22.28 11.85
C GLY A 433 36.00 -22.04 10.33
N SER A 434 34.96 -22.45 9.59
CA SER A 434 34.82 -22.20 8.15
C SER A 434 34.16 -20.84 7.88
N ILE A 435 34.89 -19.76 8.18
CA ILE A 435 34.38 -18.37 8.21
C ILE A 435 33.78 -17.91 6.86
N THR A 436 34.42 -18.27 5.74
CA THR A 436 33.96 -17.90 4.38
C THR A 436 32.67 -18.61 3.98
N GLU A 437 32.44 -19.84 4.44
CA GLU A 437 31.17 -20.54 4.21
C GLU A 437 30.06 -20.00 5.11
N ALA A 438 30.38 -19.67 6.37
CA ALA A 438 29.45 -19.02 7.30
C ALA A 438 28.95 -17.67 6.76
N GLN A 439 29.86 -16.84 6.22
CA GLN A 439 29.53 -15.56 5.59
C GLN A 439 28.53 -15.72 4.44
N LYS A 440 28.74 -16.68 3.52
CA LYS A 440 27.82 -16.92 2.40
C LYS A 440 26.39 -17.18 2.86
N TYR A 441 26.22 -18.03 3.88
CA TYR A 441 24.89 -18.34 4.39
C TYR A 441 24.26 -17.15 5.12
N TYR A 442 25.03 -16.39 5.88
CA TYR A 442 24.55 -15.18 6.55
C TYR A 442 24.23 -14.04 5.60
N GLU A 443 24.99 -13.84 4.52
CA GLU A 443 24.70 -12.85 3.48
C GLU A 443 23.38 -13.16 2.77
N VAL A 444 23.11 -14.45 2.48
CA VAL A 444 21.85 -14.86 1.90
C VAL A 444 20.68 -14.59 2.85
N VAL A 445 20.81 -14.92 4.14
CA VAL A 445 19.77 -14.63 5.15
C VAL A 445 19.58 -13.12 5.35
N PHE A 446 20.67 -12.35 5.38
CA PHE A 446 20.65 -10.89 5.51
C PHE A 446 19.98 -10.23 4.30
N THR A 447 20.23 -10.72 3.09
CA THR A 447 19.57 -10.25 1.85
C THR A 447 18.05 -10.51 1.89
N LEU A 448 17.61 -11.54 2.60
CA LEU A 448 16.20 -11.92 2.71
C LEU A 448 15.48 -11.21 3.85
N ASN A 449 16.13 -11.03 4.99
CA ASN A 449 15.65 -10.24 6.12
C ASN A 449 16.85 -9.77 6.98
N PRO A 450 17.24 -8.48 6.88
CA PRO A 450 18.36 -7.92 7.65
C PRO A 450 18.19 -8.00 9.17
N ASN A 451 16.95 -8.01 9.65
CA ASN A 451 16.58 -8.07 11.07
C ASN A 451 16.36 -9.51 11.58
N TYR A 452 16.73 -10.52 10.78
CA TYR A 452 16.58 -11.92 11.19
C TYR A 452 17.61 -12.29 12.27
N LEU A 453 17.13 -12.40 13.51
CA LEU A 453 17.95 -12.69 14.70
C LEU A 453 19.11 -11.68 14.86
N ASP A 454 20.35 -12.15 14.90
CA ASP A 454 21.56 -11.35 15.04
C ASP A 454 22.45 -11.41 13.78
N VAL A 455 21.86 -11.76 12.61
CA VAL A 455 22.64 -12.04 11.39
C VAL A 455 23.52 -10.86 10.94
N CYS A 456 23.03 -9.63 11.12
CA CYS A 456 23.78 -8.40 10.86
C CYS A 456 24.98 -8.26 11.80
N ALA A 457 24.78 -8.45 13.11
CA ALA A 457 25.84 -8.40 14.11
C ALA A 457 26.89 -9.50 13.89
N ARG A 458 26.46 -10.69 13.41
CA ARG A 458 27.36 -11.78 13.06
C ARG A 458 28.21 -11.48 11.85
N LEU A 459 27.62 -10.99 10.76
CA LEU A 459 28.38 -10.54 9.58
C LEU A 459 29.39 -9.45 9.94
N GLN A 460 29.01 -8.51 10.82
CA GLN A 460 29.93 -7.51 11.36
C GLN A 460 31.09 -8.14 12.14
N SER A 461 30.81 -9.13 13.00
CA SER A 461 31.84 -9.83 13.78
C SER A 461 32.78 -10.70 12.93
N LEU A 462 32.26 -11.33 11.87
CA LEU A 462 33.05 -12.14 10.94
C LEU A 462 33.89 -11.27 10.00
N ASN A 463 33.42 -10.05 9.70
CA ASN A 463 34.15 -9.06 8.91
C ASN A 463 35.13 -8.22 9.75
N ASN A 464 35.00 -8.21 11.08
CA ASN A 464 35.87 -7.48 12.01
C ASN A 464 36.05 -8.26 13.33
N PRO A 465 37.19 -8.93 13.58
CA PRO A 465 37.40 -9.76 14.78
C PRO A 465 37.56 -8.98 16.10
N LEU A 466 37.29 -7.67 16.14
CA LEU A 466 37.53 -6.78 17.27
C LEU A 466 36.40 -5.75 17.46
N ALA A 467 35.16 -6.22 17.64
CA ALA A 467 34.09 -5.38 18.16
C ALA A 467 32.98 -6.27 18.75
N SER A 468 33.00 -6.46 20.07
CA SER A 468 31.87 -7.02 20.80
C SER A 468 31.42 -6.05 21.90
N LEU A 469 30.09 -5.97 22.06
CA LEU A 469 29.33 -5.21 23.07
C LEU A 469 29.24 -3.70 22.75
N THR A 470 28.08 -3.08 22.52
CA THR A 470 26.82 -3.19 23.27
C THR A 470 25.59 -2.75 22.45
N THR A 471 24.49 -3.51 22.54
CA THR A 471 23.12 -3.08 22.26
C THR A 471 22.37 -2.77 23.57
N GLN A 472 21.56 -1.71 23.62
CA GLN A 472 20.30 -1.71 24.38
C GLN A 472 19.25 -0.71 23.81
N SER A 473 18.01 -1.17 23.93
CA SER A 473 16.67 -0.71 23.53
C SER A 473 16.18 0.69 23.89
N GLY A 474 15.20 1.20 23.13
CA GLY A 474 14.03 1.89 23.70
C GLY A 474 13.27 2.84 22.77
N GLY A 475 11.96 2.60 22.59
CA GLY A 475 10.95 3.62 22.29
C GLY A 475 10.49 3.74 20.83
N GLU A 476 9.21 3.46 20.57
CA GLU A 476 8.52 3.92 19.35
C GLU A 476 8.54 5.45 19.31
N ASP A 477 9.36 6.02 18.43
CA ASP A 477 9.37 7.46 18.18
C ASP A 477 8.77 7.77 16.81
N LYS A 478 7.77 8.66 16.79
CA LYS A 478 7.06 9.11 15.57
C LYS A 478 7.92 9.96 14.64
N ASP A 479 9.19 10.12 14.96
CA ASP A 479 10.18 10.87 14.19
C ASP A 479 11.40 9.98 13.89
N TRP A 480 11.15 8.75 13.42
CA TRP A 480 12.20 7.78 13.09
C TRP A 480 13.15 8.32 12.00
N TYR A 481 12.63 9.13 11.07
CA TYR A 481 13.42 9.77 10.01
C TYR A 481 14.34 10.86 10.58
N GLY A 482 13.79 11.73 11.45
CA GLY A 482 14.58 12.68 12.21
C GLY A 482 15.63 11.98 13.09
N SER A 483 15.27 10.86 13.73
CA SER A 483 16.15 10.06 14.58
C SER A 483 17.27 9.38 13.78
N LEU A 484 17.00 8.86 12.59
CA LEU A 484 18.01 8.27 11.70
C LEU A 484 18.98 9.32 11.17
N ILE A 485 18.48 10.51 10.78
CA ILE A 485 19.33 11.64 10.41
C ILE A 485 20.17 12.08 11.61
N LEU A 486 19.55 12.24 12.78
CA LEU A 486 20.25 12.58 14.00
C LEU A 486 21.30 11.52 14.35
N GLU A 487 21.02 10.22 14.19
CA GLU A 487 21.98 9.14 14.42
C GLU A 487 23.15 9.21 13.42
N LEU A 488 22.87 9.40 12.13
CA LEU A 488 23.89 9.59 11.09
C LEU A 488 24.74 10.84 11.34
N LEU A 489 24.17 11.88 11.95
CA LEU A 489 24.81 13.14 12.31
C LEU A 489 25.31 13.20 13.76
N SER A 490 25.05 12.18 14.61
CA SER A 490 25.22 12.30 16.07
C SER A 490 26.69 12.24 16.51
N PRO A 491 27.07 13.01 17.55
CA PRO A 491 28.39 12.93 18.16
C PRO A 491 28.65 11.62 18.94
N VAL A 492 27.62 10.80 19.22
CA VAL A 492 27.70 9.61 20.09
C VAL A 492 28.55 8.47 19.47
N SER A 493 28.99 8.64 18.22
CA SER A 493 30.08 7.85 17.62
C SER A 493 31.49 8.17 18.17
N GLN A 494 31.62 9.02 19.19
CA GLN A 494 32.89 9.41 19.83
C GLN A 494 33.18 8.63 21.13
N ARG A 495 33.95 7.55 21.03
CA ARG A 495 34.99 7.22 22.03
C ARG A 495 36.22 6.71 21.26
N GLY A 496 37.36 7.39 21.25
CA GLY A 496 37.71 8.57 22.03
C GLY A 496 38.83 9.37 21.39
N PHE A 497 38.89 10.63 21.78
CA PHE A 497 40.10 11.33 22.20
C PHE A 497 39.61 12.48 23.07
N ASP A 498 40.06 12.50 24.32
CA ASP A 498 39.95 13.67 25.21
C ASP A 498 40.64 14.85 24.53
N LEU A 499 39.95 15.99 24.41
CA LEU A 499 40.57 17.27 24.11
C LEU A 499 40.15 18.26 25.19
N ALA A 500 40.79 18.13 26.35
CA ALA A 500 41.00 19.26 27.23
C ALA A 500 42.24 20.02 26.73
N ALA A 501 42.06 21.34 26.60
CA ALA A 501 43.05 22.39 26.38
C ALA A 501 43.58 22.61 24.94
N GLU A 502 43.33 23.84 24.48
CA GLU A 502 44.16 24.67 23.61
C GLU A 502 44.40 24.17 22.17
N ASP A 503 43.51 24.55 21.24
CA ASP A 503 43.93 25.14 19.96
C ASP A 503 42.74 25.78 19.22
N SER A 504 42.86 27.06 18.87
CA SER A 504 41.86 27.85 18.14
C SER A 504 41.90 27.60 16.62
N ALA A 505 41.90 26.34 16.20
CA ALA A 505 41.73 25.94 14.81
C ALA A 505 40.42 25.17 14.67
N ALA A 506 39.53 25.62 13.77
CA ALA A 506 38.27 24.93 13.50
C ALA A 506 38.56 23.46 13.14
N HIS A 507 38.03 22.53 13.92
CA HIS A 507 38.21 21.10 13.71
C HIS A 507 37.72 20.72 12.30
N PRO A 508 38.45 19.93 11.48
CA PRO A 508 38.10 19.63 10.08
C PRO A 508 36.65 19.15 9.90
N ARG A 509 36.16 18.34 10.85
CA ARG A 509 34.78 17.82 10.90
C ARG A 509 33.71 18.90 11.13
N THR A 510 34.03 19.96 11.89
CA THR A 510 33.11 21.10 12.06
C THR A 510 32.94 21.83 10.74
N THR A 511 34.03 22.01 10.00
CA THR A 511 34.03 22.59 8.65
C THR A 511 33.24 21.73 7.66
N GLU A 512 33.38 20.39 7.71
CA GLU A 512 32.61 19.46 6.87
C GLU A 512 31.10 19.50 7.16
N LEU A 513 30.70 19.49 8.43
CA LEU A 513 29.29 19.56 8.82
C LEU A 513 28.65 20.90 8.45
N THR A 514 29.37 22.01 8.61
CA THR A 514 28.93 23.33 8.15
C THR A 514 28.79 23.35 6.63
N SER A 515 29.74 22.78 5.89
CA SER A 515 29.67 22.66 4.43
C SER A 515 28.46 21.83 3.97
N VAL A 516 28.15 20.72 4.64
CA VAL A 516 26.96 19.90 4.33
C VAL A 516 25.66 20.64 4.64
N ALA A 517 25.60 21.38 5.74
CA ALA A 517 24.42 22.17 6.10
C ALA A 517 24.14 23.31 5.11
N GLU A 518 25.19 24.03 4.69
CA GLU A 518 25.09 25.05 3.65
C GLU A 518 24.65 24.45 2.31
N HIS A 519 25.23 23.30 1.94
CA HIS A 519 24.85 22.58 0.73
C HIS A 519 23.38 22.12 0.78
N ARG A 520 22.92 21.57 1.91
CA ARG A 520 21.52 21.19 2.12
C ARG A 520 20.58 22.35 1.91
N GLN A 521 20.84 23.49 2.57
CA GLN A 521 20.01 24.68 2.46
C GLN A 521 19.91 25.17 1.01
N ARG A 522 21.03 25.11 0.28
CA ARG A 522 21.09 25.50 -1.13
C ARG A 522 20.24 24.57 -2.01
N LEU A 523 20.39 23.25 -1.86
CA LEU A 523 19.64 22.26 -2.64
C LEU A 523 18.13 22.25 -2.32
N LEU A 524 17.73 22.48 -1.07
CA LEU A 524 16.31 22.65 -0.72
C LEU A 524 15.69 23.90 -1.34
N SER A 525 16.48 24.98 -1.50
CA SER A 525 16.03 26.18 -2.22
C SER A 525 15.74 25.89 -3.69
N VAL A 526 16.57 25.04 -4.32
CA VAL A 526 16.39 24.61 -5.71
C VAL A 526 15.12 23.76 -5.85
N ILE A 527 14.92 22.78 -4.98
CA ILE A 527 13.70 21.94 -5.01
C ILE A 527 12.43 22.79 -4.94
N SER A 528 12.44 23.79 -4.06
CA SER A 528 11.28 24.67 -3.84
C SER A 528 11.02 25.62 -5.01
N GLU A 529 12.08 26.22 -5.57
CA GLU A 529 12.00 27.16 -6.69
C GLU A 529 11.51 26.49 -7.98
N PHE A 530 11.92 25.25 -8.22
CA PHE A 530 11.57 24.47 -9.41
C PHE A 530 10.35 23.56 -9.22
N ALA A 531 9.66 23.64 -8.08
CA ALA A 531 8.49 22.84 -7.73
C ALA A 531 8.67 21.33 -7.99
N LEU A 532 9.86 20.79 -7.72
CA LEU A 532 10.23 19.42 -8.12
C LEU A 532 9.41 18.34 -7.38
N ASP A 533 8.85 18.65 -6.21
CA ASP A 533 7.97 17.77 -5.43
C ASP A 533 6.47 18.00 -5.68
N SER A 534 6.09 18.87 -6.63
CA SER A 534 4.67 19.09 -6.94
C SER A 534 4.05 17.88 -7.65
N VAL A 535 2.83 17.51 -7.25
CA VAL A 535 2.10 16.28 -7.66
C VAL A 535 1.73 16.25 -9.16
N ASP A 536 1.95 17.35 -9.89
CA ASP A 536 1.51 17.52 -11.27
C ASP A 536 2.51 16.95 -12.30
N LYS A 537 2.60 15.63 -12.41
CA LYS A 537 2.94 14.95 -13.68
C LYS A 537 2.07 13.71 -13.92
N VAL A 538 0.76 13.90 -13.85
CA VAL A 538 -0.17 13.18 -14.73
C VAL A 538 -0.36 14.05 -15.96
N ALA A 539 0.25 13.68 -17.08
CA ALA A 539 -0.16 14.21 -18.37
C ALA A 539 -0.11 13.09 -19.39
N ASP A 540 -1.32 12.62 -19.71
CA ASP A 540 -1.70 11.90 -20.91
C ASP A 540 -0.84 12.28 -22.12
N ALA A 541 -0.20 11.28 -22.71
CA ALA A 541 0.19 11.32 -24.11
C ALA A 541 -0.30 10.04 -24.78
N LYS A 542 -1.52 10.09 -25.33
CA LYS A 542 -1.93 9.22 -26.44
C LYS A 542 -1.00 9.50 -27.62
N LEU A 543 -0.28 8.50 -28.15
CA LEU A 543 -0.04 8.29 -29.60
C LEU A 543 0.93 7.12 -29.87
N ASP A 544 0.81 6.60 -31.10
CA ASP A 544 1.23 5.32 -31.69
C ASP A 544 2.75 5.02 -31.73
N TYR A 545 3.04 3.73 -31.98
CA TYR A 545 4.26 2.90 -31.79
C TYR A 545 5.66 3.39 -32.26
N ASP A 546 6.68 2.70 -31.70
CA ASP A 546 8.14 2.60 -31.97
C ASP A 546 9.17 3.39 -31.11
N VAL A 547 8.80 3.84 -29.90
CA VAL A 547 9.65 4.63 -28.97
C VAL A 547 10.06 3.85 -27.68
N ALA A 548 10.49 2.59 -27.78
CA ALA A 548 10.64 1.75 -26.58
C ALA A 548 11.83 2.11 -25.64
N ALA A 549 12.94 2.67 -26.11
CA ALA A 549 14.09 3.01 -25.25
C ALA A 549 13.92 4.34 -24.51
N TYR A 550 13.40 5.36 -25.20
CA TYR A 550 13.24 6.71 -24.66
C TYR A 550 12.00 6.84 -23.76
N MET A 551 10.92 6.08 -24.03
CA MET A 551 9.82 5.93 -23.08
C MET A 551 10.25 5.21 -21.79
N ARG A 552 11.14 4.19 -21.85
CA ARG A 552 11.71 3.54 -20.65
C ARG A 552 12.52 4.50 -19.78
N TYR A 553 13.11 5.54 -20.38
CA TYR A 553 13.81 6.59 -19.65
C TYR A 553 12.85 7.57 -18.97
N ASP A 554 11.69 7.88 -19.56
CA ASP A 554 10.68 8.75 -18.93
C ASP A 554 9.74 8.01 -17.96
N CYS A 555 9.52 6.72 -18.16
CA CYS A 555 8.71 5.82 -17.31
C CYS A 555 9.61 4.88 -16.52
N SER A 556 10.57 5.44 -15.78
CA SER A 556 11.56 4.60 -15.12
C SER A 556 11.07 4.02 -13.80
N VAL A 557 11.65 2.88 -13.43
CA VAL A 557 11.36 2.24 -12.15
C VAL A 557 11.87 3.15 -11.01
N PRO A 558 11.26 3.12 -9.81
CA PRO A 558 11.54 4.10 -8.75
C PRO A 558 13.04 4.25 -8.37
N GLU A 559 13.83 3.20 -8.60
CA GLU A 559 15.28 3.13 -8.46
C GLU A 559 16.08 4.10 -9.35
N ASP A 560 15.65 4.20 -10.61
CA ASP A 560 16.26 5.04 -11.62
C ASP A 560 15.84 6.49 -11.39
N GLU A 561 14.60 6.69 -10.94
CA GLU A 561 14.06 8.01 -10.58
C GLU A 561 14.83 8.64 -9.40
N ALA A 562 15.25 7.85 -8.41
CA ALA A 562 16.08 8.38 -7.31
C ALA A 562 17.39 9.00 -7.82
N LYS A 563 18.13 8.28 -8.68
CA LYS A 563 19.39 8.77 -9.27
C LYS A 563 19.17 10.01 -10.14
N LYS A 564 18.12 9.98 -10.97
CA LYS A 564 17.73 11.11 -11.84
C LYS A 564 17.34 12.33 -11.04
N SER A 565 16.60 12.18 -9.94
CA SER A 565 16.21 13.27 -9.05
C SER A 565 17.44 13.90 -8.38
N LEU A 566 18.32 13.09 -7.79
CA LEU A 566 19.53 13.60 -7.12
C LEU A 566 20.45 14.34 -8.10
N GLU A 567 20.70 13.78 -9.28
CA GLU A 567 21.54 14.43 -10.29
C GLU A 567 20.89 15.70 -10.84
N LEU A 568 19.57 15.70 -11.07
CA LEU A 568 18.85 16.89 -11.53
C LEU A 568 18.93 18.04 -10.52
N VAL A 569 18.70 17.76 -9.23
CA VAL A 569 18.78 18.79 -8.16
C VAL A 569 20.19 19.38 -8.09
N ASN A 570 21.23 18.55 -8.21
CA ASN A 570 22.61 19.01 -8.22
C ASN A 570 22.96 19.80 -9.49
N MET A 571 22.40 19.46 -10.65
CA MET A 571 22.59 20.21 -11.90
C MET A 571 21.93 21.60 -11.84
N LEU A 572 20.72 21.68 -11.30
CA LEU A 572 20.03 22.96 -11.08
C LEU A 572 20.75 23.86 -10.06
N ASP A 573 21.35 23.25 -9.03
CA ASP A 573 22.24 23.96 -8.10
C ASP A 573 23.44 24.59 -8.80
N CYS A 574 24.06 23.88 -9.74
CA CYS A 574 25.17 24.42 -10.53
C CYS A 574 24.71 25.59 -11.41
N ILE A 575 23.54 25.47 -12.04
CA ILE A 575 22.97 26.55 -12.87
C ILE A 575 22.76 27.82 -12.05
N LYS A 576 22.22 27.66 -10.83
CA LYS A 576 21.97 28.77 -9.91
C LYS A 576 23.26 29.37 -9.35
N HIS A 577 24.25 28.55 -9.03
CA HIS A 577 25.48 28.99 -8.38
C HIS A 577 26.47 29.67 -9.33
N TYR A 578 26.61 29.15 -10.55
CA TYR A 578 27.59 29.62 -11.54
C TYR A 578 26.99 30.50 -12.65
N GLY A 579 25.66 30.60 -12.72
CA GLY A 579 24.95 31.46 -13.66
C GLY A 579 24.99 32.95 -13.29
N PRO A 580 24.16 33.79 -13.95
CA PRO A 580 23.15 33.41 -14.93
C PRO A 580 23.77 32.95 -16.26
N PHE A 581 23.07 32.01 -16.91
CA PHE A 581 23.40 31.55 -18.26
C PHE A 581 22.36 32.07 -19.25
N SER A 582 22.75 32.27 -20.50
CA SER A 582 21.88 32.79 -21.55
C SER A 582 21.68 31.80 -22.69
N LYS A 583 22.65 30.93 -22.97
CA LYS A 583 22.59 30.02 -24.11
C LYS A 583 23.32 28.71 -23.85
N SER A 584 22.56 27.62 -23.84
CA SER A 584 23.05 26.29 -23.44
C SER A 584 23.04 25.26 -24.56
N LEU A 585 23.94 24.27 -24.47
CA LEU A 585 23.93 23.05 -25.27
C LEU A 585 23.97 21.82 -24.36
N ASP A 586 23.05 20.87 -24.55
CA ASP A 586 23.09 19.56 -23.91
C ASP A 586 23.60 18.49 -24.90
N ILE A 587 24.66 17.77 -24.52
CA ILE A 587 25.26 16.69 -25.30
C ILE A 587 24.64 15.35 -24.87
N GLY A 588 24.12 14.59 -25.83
CA GLY A 588 23.33 13.38 -25.57
C GLY A 588 21.93 13.72 -25.07
N ALA A 589 21.27 14.65 -25.75
CA ALA A 589 20.02 15.26 -25.28
C ALA A 589 18.86 14.26 -25.16
N ALA A 590 18.92 13.10 -25.83
CA ALA A 590 17.95 12.01 -25.73
C ALA A 590 16.49 12.49 -25.79
N THR A 591 15.75 12.43 -24.68
CA THR A 591 14.33 12.83 -24.60
C THR A 591 14.11 14.33 -24.47
N GLY A 592 15.16 15.13 -24.49
CA GLY A 592 15.11 16.58 -24.32
C GLY A 592 14.88 17.04 -22.87
N ARG A 593 15.10 16.17 -21.86
CA ARG A 593 14.86 16.47 -20.44
C ARG A 593 15.52 17.77 -19.97
N TYR A 594 16.83 17.93 -20.21
CA TYR A 594 17.57 19.10 -19.74
C TYR A 594 17.36 20.35 -20.62
N PRO A 595 17.43 20.27 -21.96
CA PRO A 595 17.16 21.44 -22.81
C PRO A 595 15.77 22.04 -22.58
N THR A 596 14.74 21.20 -22.38
CA THR A 596 13.38 21.67 -22.10
C THR A 596 13.30 22.41 -20.77
N LEU A 597 13.94 21.86 -19.73
CA LEU A 597 13.99 22.50 -18.41
C LEU A 597 14.74 23.83 -18.45
N LEU A 598 15.88 23.89 -19.14
CA LEU A 598 16.67 25.11 -19.32
C LEU A 598 15.88 26.18 -20.10
N ALA A 599 15.16 25.78 -21.15
CA ALA A 599 14.29 26.68 -21.91
C ALA A 599 13.17 27.28 -21.05
N GLN A 600 12.60 26.49 -20.13
CA GLN A 600 11.60 26.99 -19.16
C GLN A 600 12.17 28.03 -18.19
N GLN A 601 13.50 28.06 -17.99
CA GLN A 601 14.20 29.09 -17.21
C GLN A 601 14.61 30.31 -18.04
N GLY A 602 14.15 30.42 -19.29
CA GLY A 602 14.48 31.53 -20.17
C GLY A 602 15.86 31.44 -20.82
N ILE A 603 16.56 30.31 -20.68
CA ILE A 603 17.84 30.05 -21.34
C ILE A 603 17.58 29.60 -22.78
N GLN A 604 18.30 30.14 -23.76
CA GLN A 604 18.20 29.66 -25.13
C GLN A 604 18.86 28.28 -25.25
N ALA A 605 18.05 27.22 -25.16
CA ALA A 605 18.55 25.85 -25.05
C ALA A 605 18.64 25.11 -26.39
N PHE A 606 19.75 24.40 -26.56
CA PHE A 606 20.04 23.51 -27.67
C PHE A 606 20.31 22.10 -27.14
N GLY A 607 20.00 21.09 -27.93
CA GLY A 607 20.35 19.70 -27.65
C GLY A 607 21.01 19.05 -28.86
N VAL A 608 22.02 18.23 -28.63
CA VAL A 608 22.65 17.41 -29.68
C VAL A 608 22.62 15.94 -29.29
N ASP A 609 22.26 15.08 -30.23
CA ASP A 609 22.29 13.63 -30.04
C ASP A 609 22.82 12.95 -31.30
N LEU A 610 23.51 11.83 -31.13
CA LEU A 610 24.05 11.05 -32.25
C LEU A 610 22.93 10.37 -33.04
N GLU A 611 21.90 9.92 -32.33
CA GLU A 611 20.84 9.08 -32.88
C GLU A 611 19.70 9.94 -33.48
N PRO A 612 19.39 9.81 -34.79
CA PRO A 612 18.34 10.61 -35.43
C PRO A 612 16.98 10.48 -34.73
N MET A 613 16.64 9.27 -34.27
CA MET A 613 15.36 8.98 -33.61
C MET A 613 15.21 9.71 -32.27
N ALA A 614 16.31 9.93 -31.54
CA ALA A 614 16.28 10.68 -30.28
C ALA A 614 15.92 12.15 -30.54
N VAL A 615 16.55 12.75 -31.55
CA VAL A 615 16.31 14.13 -31.99
C VAL A 615 14.87 14.31 -32.45
N GLU A 616 14.34 13.38 -33.24
CA GLU A 616 12.95 13.42 -33.68
C GLU A 616 11.98 13.31 -32.50
N TYR A 617 12.23 12.39 -31.57
CA TYR A 617 11.43 12.23 -30.37
C TYR A 617 11.43 13.49 -29.48
N ALA A 618 12.60 14.08 -29.23
CA ALA A 618 12.73 15.30 -28.43
C ALA A 618 11.97 16.49 -29.05
N ARG A 619 11.98 16.61 -30.39
CA ARG A 619 11.21 17.64 -31.12
C ARG A 619 9.71 17.43 -31.03
N GLN A 620 9.23 16.19 -30.97
CA GLN A 620 7.80 15.88 -30.89
C GLN A 620 7.26 16.04 -29.46
N LYS A 621 8.08 15.76 -28.44
CA LYS A 621 7.71 15.83 -27.01
C LYS A 621 7.43 17.25 -26.51
N SER A 622 7.76 18.30 -27.27
CA SER A 622 7.54 19.69 -26.85
C SER A 622 6.03 20.00 -26.77
N ASN A 623 5.41 19.71 -25.63
CA ASN A 623 4.01 19.97 -25.25
C ASN A 623 3.69 21.49 -25.15
N GLY A 624 3.89 22.25 -26.22
CA GLY A 624 3.56 23.69 -26.27
C GLY A 624 4.46 24.61 -25.43
N ALA A 625 5.56 24.11 -24.85
CA ALA A 625 6.58 24.91 -24.17
C ALA A 625 7.57 25.56 -25.17
N LEU A 626 8.34 26.56 -24.71
CA LEU A 626 9.48 27.15 -25.43
C LEU A 626 10.33 26.04 -26.05
N ASN A 627 10.38 25.98 -27.39
CA ASN A 627 10.86 24.79 -28.11
C ASN A 627 12.40 24.81 -28.22
N PRO A 628 13.14 23.91 -27.54
CA PRO A 628 14.59 23.85 -27.66
C PRO A 628 15.02 23.41 -29.06
N ASN A 629 16.18 23.87 -29.52
CA ASN A 629 16.70 23.50 -30.83
C ASN A 629 17.49 22.20 -30.75
N PHE A 630 16.92 21.11 -31.25
CA PHE A 630 17.60 19.81 -31.30
C PHE A 630 18.31 19.58 -32.64
N HIS A 631 19.55 19.09 -32.59
CA HIS A 631 20.40 18.79 -33.74
C HIS A 631 20.88 17.33 -33.68
N GLN A 632 20.97 16.67 -34.82
CA GLN A 632 21.73 15.43 -34.92
C GLN A 632 23.22 15.78 -35.03
N GLY A 633 24.07 15.15 -34.24
CA GLY A 633 25.51 15.40 -34.30
C GLY A 633 26.33 14.48 -33.38
N ASP A 634 27.59 14.29 -33.74
CA ASP A 634 28.54 13.53 -32.93
C ASP A 634 29.23 14.47 -31.92
N ALA A 635 29.31 14.05 -30.65
CA ALA A 635 29.99 14.82 -29.61
C ALA A 635 31.49 15.06 -29.90
N ARG A 636 32.10 14.23 -30.75
CA ARG A 636 33.50 14.35 -31.20
C ARG A 636 33.68 15.39 -32.31
N ALA A 637 32.59 15.87 -32.91
CA ALA A 637 32.58 16.89 -33.96
C ALA A 637 31.24 17.65 -33.91
N LEU A 638 31.11 18.54 -32.93
CA LEU A 638 29.86 19.22 -32.63
C LEU A 638 29.44 20.13 -33.80
N PRO A 639 28.17 20.06 -34.27
CA PRO A 639 27.68 20.80 -35.44
C PRO A 639 27.37 22.27 -35.13
N PHE A 640 28.24 22.91 -34.34
CA PHE A 640 28.11 24.27 -33.85
C PHE A 640 29.41 25.04 -34.08
N GLU A 641 29.32 26.36 -34.22
CA GLU A 641 30.49 27.20 -34.39
C GLU A 641 31.24 27.34 -33.05
N SER A 642 32.48 27.80 -33.12
CA SER A 642 33.25 28.10 -31.92
C SER A 642 32.59 29.21 -31.11
N THR A 643 32.74 29.17 -29.78
CA THR A 643 32.31 30.24 -28.85
C THR A 643 30.83 30.64 -28.97
N GLN A 644 29.93 29.66 -28.99
CA GLN A 644 28.49 29.89 -29.14
C GLN A 644 27.67 29.72 -27.85
N PHE A 645 28.20 29.04 -26.83
CA PHE A 645 27.46 28.68 -25.61
C PHE A 645 28.18 29.17 -24.37
N ASP A 646 27.42 29.62 -23.36
CA ASP A 646 27.93 29.94 -22.03
C ASP A 646 27.74 28.80 -21.02
N LEU A 647 26.88 27.82 -21.36
CA LEU A 647 26.69 26.57 -20.63
C LEU A 647 26.70 25.37 -21.58
N ILE A 648 27.49 24.34 -21.29
CA ILE A 648 27.37 23.02 -21.94
C ILE A 648 27.10 21.94 -20.89
N THR A 649 26.06 21.14 -21.08
CA THR A 649 25.73 20.02 -20.19
C THR A 649 25.95 18.69 -20.90
N CYS A 650 26.35 17.65 -20.16
CA CYS A 650 26.48 16.28 -20.64
C CYS A 650 26.05 15.37 -19.49
N MET A 651 24.76 15.06 -19.45
CA MET A 651 24.10 14.58 -18.24
C MET A 651 23.76 13.08 -18.33
N MET A 652 23.27 12.52 -17.21
CA MET A 652 22.84 11.12 -17.08
C MET A 652 23.81 10.06 -17.60
N GLY A 653 25.11 10.29 -17.37
CA GLY A 653 26.12 9.32 -17.74
C GLY A 653 26.35 9.17 -19.23
N THR A 654 25.96 10.18 -20.02
CA THR A 654 26.23 10.24 -21.46
C THR A 654 27.71 10.04 -21.76
N ALA A 655 28.58 10.53 -20.88
CA ALA A 655 30.02 10.41 -21.06
C ALA A 655 30.56 8.96 -21.07
N ALA A 656 29.78 7.98 -20.61
CA ALA A 656 30.18 6.58 -20.67
C ALA A 656 29.76 5.87 -21.98
N HIS A 657 29.00 6.53 -22.86
CA HIS A 657 28.57 5.95 -24.14
C HIS A 657 29.61 6.06 -25.24
N PHE A 658 30.50 7.05 -25.19
CA PHE A 658 31.62 7.12 -26.13
C PHE A 658 32.85 6.37 -25.58
N PRO A 659 33.71 5.83 -26.47
CA PRO A 659 34.96 5.21 -26.07
C PRO A 659 35.82 6.12 -25.20
N ARG A 660 36.47 5.57 -24.17
CA ARG A 660 37.31 6.36 -23.23
C ARG A 660 38.42 7.16 -23.94
N GLU A 661 38.98 6.61 -25.01
CA GLU A 661 40.00 7.24 -25.85
C GLU A 661 39.50 8.48 -26.62
N ASP A 662 38.20 8.57 -26.86
CA ASP A 662 37.58 9.70 -27.57
C ASP A 662 37.22 10.86 -26.64
N PHE A 663 37.20 10.64 -25.31
CA PHE A 663 36.82 11.68 -24.35
C PHE A 663 37.68 12.96 -24.44
N PRO A 664 39.02 12.91 -24.63
CA PRO A 664 39.80 14.11 -24.88
C PRO A 664 39.34 14.92 -26.09
N THR A 665 38.89 14.24 -27.17
CA THR A 665 38.35 14.89 -28.37
C THR A 665 37.02 15.58 -28.07
N VAL A 666 36.12 14.91 -27.34
CA VAL A 666 34.85 15.50 -26.87
C VAL A 666 35.12 16.74 -26.00
N MET A 667 36.08 16.65 -25.07
CA MET A 667 36.46 17.79 -24.22
C MET A 667 37.04 18.97 -25.04
N SER A 668 37.78 18.69 -26.12
CA SER A 668 38.26 19.72 -27.05
C SER A 668 37.10 20.41 -27.78
N GLU A 669 36.09 19.65 -28.21
CA GLU A 669 34.89 20.21 -28.86
C GLU A 669 34.04 21.04 -27.89
N ILE A 670 33.87 20.58 -26.65
CA ILE A 670 33.25 21.36 -25.57
C ILE A 670 34.02 22.67 -25.37
N HIS A 671 35.35 22.61 -25.28
CA HIS A 671 36.19 23.79 -25.12
C HIS A 671 36.03 24.75 -26.32
N ARG A 672 35.98 24.23 -27.55
CA ARG A 672 35.79 25.03 -28.76
C ARG A 672 34.46 25.76 -28.76
N CYS A 673 33.37 25.07 -28.42
CA CYS A 673 32.01 25.61 -28.46
C CYS A 673 31.71 26.59 -27.32
N LEU A 674 32.38 26.48 -26.18
CA LEU A 674 32.23 27.41 -25.06
C LEU A 674 32.84 28.79 -25.34
N VAL A 675 32.15 29.84 -24.89
CA VAL A 675 32.75 31.19 -24.77
C VAL A 675 33.81 31.21 -23.65
N PRO A 676 34.82 32.08 -23.69
CA PRO A 676 35.69 32.32 -22.54
C PRO A 676 34.87 32.67 -21.29
N GLY A 677 35.18 32.05 -20.16
CA GLY A 677 34.38 32.15 -18.92
C GLY A 677 33.15 31.25 -18.86
N GLY A 678 32.77 30.58 -19.97
CA GLY A 678 31.65 29.63 -20.01
C GLY A 678 31.92 28.34 -19.24
N PHE A 679 30.84 27.68 -18.80
CA PHE A 679 30.90 26.49 -17.95
C PHE A 679 30.46 25.23 -18.67
N CYS A 680 31.05 24.10 -18.31
CA CYS A 680 30.52 22.79 -18.64
C CYS A 680 30.26 21.95 -17.38
N VAL A 681 29.13 21.25 -17.39
CA VAL A 681 28.71 20.32 -16.33
C VAL A 681 28.54 18.94 -16.94
N ILE A 682 29.32 17.97 -16.47
CA ILE A 682 29.28 16.58 -16.95
C ILE A 682 28.93 15.68 -15.78
N SER A 683 27.85 14.91 -15.86
CA SER A 683 27.56 13.83 -14.91
C SER A 683 27.91 12.47 -15.52
N THR A 684 28.62 11.64 -14.77
CA THR A 684 28.98 10.29 -15.23
C THR A 684 29.09 9.28 -14.10
N TRP A 685 29.12 8.00 -14.48
CA TRP A 685 29.18 6.87 -13.56
C TRP A 685 30.53 6.82 -12.85
N ASP A 686 30.49 6.63 -11.54
CA ASP A 686 31.67 6.51 -10.72
C ASP A 686 32.01 5.04 -10.47
N ILE A 687 32.94 4.49 -11.25
CA ILE A 687 33.39 3.10 -11.11
C ILE A 687 34.17 2.84 -9.83
N GLU A 688 34.59 3.88 -9.10
CA GLU A 688 35.22 3.76 -7.80
C GLU A 688 34.18 3.58 -6.68
N CYS A 689 32.88 3.72 -6.99
CA CYS A 689 31.79 3.41 -6.08
C CYS A 689 31.60 1.88 -5.91
N PRO A 690 31.71 1.34 -4.69
CA PRO A 690 31.62 -0.10 -4.44
C PRO A 690 30.21 -0.66 -4.65
N HIS A 691 29.19 0.20 -4.63
CA HIS A 691 27.79 -0.17 -4.80
C HIS A 691 27.18 0.46 -6.07
N LEU A 692 28.01 0.70 -7.10
CA LEU A 692 27.57 1.26 -8.37
C LEU A 692 26.49 0.37 -9.03
N THR A 693 25.31 0.93 -9.24
CA THR A 693 24.32 0.40 -10.18
C THR A 693 24.09 1.38 -11.33
N TYR A 694 24.02 0.85 -12.54
CA TYR A 694 23.61 1.60 -13.73
C TYR A 694 22.10 1.56 -13.89
N LEU A 695 21.54 2.52 -14.62
CA LEU A 695 20.10 2.57 -14.90
C LEU A 695 19.56 1.23 -15.39
N SER A 696 18.34 0.90 -14.97
CA SER A 696 17.68 -0.37 -15.33
C SER A 696 17.44 -0.53 -16.83
N ILE A 697 17.44 0.58 -17.58
CA ILE A 697 17.24 0.60 -19.03
C ILE A 697 18.38 -0.06 -19.83
N TYR A 698 19.58 -0.14 -19.26
CA TYR A 698 20.76 -0.66 -19.97
C TYR A 698 20.84 -2.20 -19.89
N SER A 699 21.23 -2.83 -21.00
CA SER A 699 21.56 -4.26 -21.03
C SER A 699 22.84 -4.56 -20.23
N HIS A 700 23.08 -5.83 -19.90
CA HIS A 700 24.32 -6.22 -19.21
C HIS A 700 25.58 -5.86 -20.02
N GLU A 701 25.53 -6.08 -21.34
CA GLU A 701 26.62 -5.72 -22.26
C GLU A 701 26.85 -4.21 -22.31
N GLN A 702 25.77 -3.41 -22.37
CA GLN A 702 25.87 -1.95 -22.32
C GLN A 702 26.47 -1.48 -21.00
N LYS A 703 26.06 -2.05 -19.86
CA LYS A 703 26.62 -1.72 -18.54
C LYS A 703 28.12 -2.03 -18.47
N GLU A 704 28.55 -3.14 -19.05
CA GLU A 704 29.95 -3.52 -19.08
C GLU A 704 30.77 -2.61 -20.00
N LEU A 705 30.24 -2.26 -21.16
CA LEU A 705 30.86 -1.27 -22.05
C LEU A 705 30.98 0.10 -21.37
N MET A 706 29.92 0.55 -20.70
CA MET A 706 29.93 1.80 -19.93
C MET A 706 30.92 1.76 -18.77
N ARG A 707 31.09 0.60 -18.11
CA ARG A 707 32.12 0.39 -17.07
C ARG A 707 33.53 0.53 -17.63
N GLN A 708 33.79 0.00 -18.82
CA GLN A 708 35.09 0.13 -19.50
C GLN A 708 35.36 1.57 -19.95
N ASN A 709 34.31 2.27 -20.39
CA ASN A 709 34.41 3.66 -20.85
C ASN A 709 34.46 4.69 -19.72
N ALA A 710 33.99 4.34 -18.53
CA ALA A 710 33.93 5.25 -17.39
C ALA A 710 35.32 5.78 -17.01
N ILE A 711 35.33 7.04 -16.60
CA ILE A 711 36.55 7.81 -16.34
C ILE A 711 36.62 8.08 -14.85
N SER A 712 37.76 7.76 -14.22
CA SER A 712 37.98 8.06 -12.80
C SER A 712 37.99 9.57 -12.53
N ARG A 713 37.70 9.97 -11.28
CA ARG A 713 37.73 11.39 -10.89
C ARG A 713 39.12 12.01 -11.06
N ALA A 714 40.18 11.23 -10.86
CA ALA A 714 41.56 11.67 -11.06
C ALA A 714 41.87 11.90 -12.55
N ASP A 715 41.46 10.96 -13.42
CA ASP A 715 41.70 11.07 -14.86
C ASP A 715 40.89 12.19 -15.49
N VAL A 716 39.61 12.34 -15.11
CA VAL A 716 38.75 13.38 -15.67
C VAL A 716 39.30 14.78 -15.36
N ARG A 717 39.83 14.99 -14.14
CA ARG A 717 40.52 16.22 -13.74
C ARG A 717 41.75 16.48 -14.60
N ARG A 718 42.60 15.47 -14.76
CA ARG A 718 43.83 15.56 -15.57
C ARG A 718 43.52 15.90 -17.03
N ILE A 719 42.51 15.26 -17.62
CA ILE A 719 42.09 15.50 -19.00
C ILE A 719 41.51 16.92 -19.16
N ALA A 720 40.63 17.35 -18.24
CA ALA A 720 40.05 18.69 -18.28
C ALA A 720 41.13 19.78 -18.19
N THR A 721 42.08 19.66 -17.26
CA THR A 721 43.18 20.63 -17.13
C THR A 721 44.09 20.63 -18.37
N ALA A 722 44.38 19.46 -18.94
CA ALA A 722 45.16 19.38 -20.17
C ALA A 722 44.48 20.06 -21.37
N GLN A 723 43.15 20.10 -21.38
CA GLN A 723 42.34 20.79 -22.40
C GLN A 723 42.09 22.27 -22.11
N GLY A 724 42.75 22.85 -21.10
CA GLY A 724 42.67 24.29 -20.80
C GLY A 724 41.51 24.69 -19.91
N PHE A 725 40.82 23.74 -19.27
CA PHE A 725 39.79 24.04 -18.29
C PHE A 725 40.33 24.22 -16.87
N VAL A 726 39.67 25.11 -16.11
CA VAL A 726 39.73 25.11 -14.65
C VAL A 726 38.67 24.16 -14.13
N VAL A 727 39.08 23.22 -13.27
CA VAL A 727 38.16 22.31 -12.57
C VAL A 727 37.69 22.99 -11.29
N GLU A 728 36.47 23.50 -11.30
CA GLU A 728 35.88 24.23 -10.18
C GLU A 728 35.46 23.24 -9.07
N GLU A 729 34.77 22.14 -9.45
CA GLU A 729 34.29 21.15 -8.49
C GLU A 729 34.17 19.75 -9.13
N ILE A 730 34.42 18.70 -8.34
CA ILE A 730 34.00 17.32 -8.66
C ILE A 730 33.12 16.85 -7.50
N ARG A 731 31.82 16.71 -7.75
CA ARG A 731 30.81 16.43 -6.73
C ARG A 731 30.31 14.99 -6.85
N GLY A 732 30.39 14.19 -5.80
CA GLY A 732 29.73 12.88 -5.76
C GLY A 732 28.21 13.02 -5.64
N VAL A 733 27.46 12.16 -6.33
CA VAL A 733 26.00 12.14 -6.37
C VAL A 733 25.52 10.70 -6.15
N GLY A 734 24.52 10.49 -5.28
CA GLY A 734 23.98 9.16 -5.01
C GLY A 734 24.93 8.31 -4.18
N LEU A 735 25.36 8.83 -3.03
CA LEU A 735 26.16 8.15 -2.01
C LEU A 735 25.35 7.09 -1.24
N LEU A 736 24.03 7.25 -1.21
CA LEU A 736 23.13 6.27 -0.61
C LEU A 736 23.09 4.99 -1.48
N PRO A 737 23.36 3.79 -0.90
CA PRO A 737 23.12 2.54 -1.59
C PRO A 737 21.64 2.37 -1.92
N GLU A 738 21.36 1.93 -3.14
CA GLU A 738 19.99 1.79 -3.64
C GLU A 738 19.13 0.88 -2.76
N SER A 739 19.72 -0.22 -2.26
CA SER A 739 19.08 -1.16 -1.33
C SER A 739 18.48 -0.47 -0.09
N LEU A 740 19.20 0.50 0.47
CA LEU A 740 18.77 1.22 1.66
C LEU A 740 17.65 2.23 1.34
N GLY A 741 17.65 2.79 0.12
CA GLY A 741 16.55 3.63 -0.35
C GLY A 741 15.19 2.92 -0.36
N TYR A 742 15.18 1.60 -0.56
CA TYR A 742 13.95 0.80 -0.50
C TYR A 742 13.54 0.44 0.92
N GLU A 743 14.49 0.03 1.76
CA GLU A 743 14.22 -0.31 3.16
C GLU A 743 13.63 0.88 3.92
N LEU A 744 14.05 2.08 3.54
CA LEU A 744 13.58 3.35 4.10
C LEU A 744 12.42 3.97 3.33
N ASP A 745 11.91 3.28 2.29
CA ASP A 745 10.73 3.68 1.51
C ASP A 745 10.84 5.10 0.90
N LEU A 746 12.06 5.54 0.60
CA LEU A 746 12.36 6.89 0.10
C LEU A 746 11.97 7.09 -1.37
N GLN A 747 11.44 6.04 -2.01
CA GLN A 747 11.07 5.99 -3.42
C GLN A 747 9.58 6.25 -3.66
N GLN A 748 8.76 6.47 -2.62
CA GLN A 748 7.32 6.74 -2.78
C GLN A 748 7.04 8.08 -3.48
N ASP A 749 6.02 8.11 -4.34
CA ASP A 749 5.48 9.36 -4.86
C ASP A 749 4.75 10.11 -3.73
N GLY A 750 5.24 11.31 -3.40
CA GLY A 750 4.70 12.15 -2.33
C GLY A 750 5.36 13.53 -2.29
N PRO A 751 4.76 14.51 -1.60
CA PRO A 751 5.12 15.94 -1.66
C PRO A 751 6.50 16.31 -1.09
N ASP A 752 7.30 15.32 -0.65
CA ASP A 752 8.62 15.49 -0.05
C ASP A 752 9.64 14.41 -0.48
N ARG A 753 9.34 13.62 -1.53
CA ARG A 753 10.20 12.48 -1.94
C ARG A 753 11.63 12.93 -2.20
N ILE A 754 11.82 13.99 -2.99
CA ILE A 754 13.15 14.44 -3.41
C ILE A 754 13.90 15.05 -2.22
N ARG A 755 13.19 15.76 -1.32
CA ARG A 755 13.77 16.27 -0.07
C ARG A 755 14.28 15.14 0.81
N ASN A 756 13.49 14.10 1.02
CA ASN A 756 13.85 12.99 1.90
C ASN A 756 15.04 12.19 1.35
N LEU A 757 15.06 11.97 0.03
CA LEU A 757 16.17 11.32 -0.65
C LEU A 757 17.46 12.15 -0.55
N LEU A 758 17.35 13.46 -0.75
CA LEU A 758 18.47 14.39 -0.67
C LEU A 758 19.08 14.44 0.73
N ASP A 759 18.25 14.55 1.77
CA ASP A 759 18.69 14.63 3.16
C ASP A 759 19.46 13.37 3.58
N MET A 760 19.02 12.20 3.12
CA MET A 760 19.75 10.94 3.31
C MET A 760 21.09 10.93 2.57
N ASP A 761 21.12 11.35 1.31
CA ASP A 761 22.35 11.41 0.52
C ASP A 761 23.41 12.33 1.18
N LEU A 762 22.96 13.47 1.71
CA LEU A 762 23.81 14.43 2.44
C LEU A 762 24.24 13.91 3.82
N ALA A 763 23.37 13.19 4.53
CA ALA A 763 23.74 12.54 5.79
C ALA A 763 24.85 11.48 5.57
N PHE A 764 24.77 10.72 4.48
CA PHE A 764 25.83 9.80 4.06
C PHE A 764 27.13 10.54 3.74
N LYS A 765 27.05 11.68 3.04
CA LYS A 765 28.22 12.52 2.77
C LYS A 765 28.87 13.04 4.05
N ALA A 766 28.08 13.49 5.03
CA ALA A 766 28.57 13.97 6.32
C ALA A 766 29.25 12.88 7.15
N LYS A 767 28.70 11.66 7.12
CA LYS A 767 29.23 10.51 7.88
C LYS A 767 30.42 9.85 7.20
N PHE A 768 30.42 9.83 5.87
CA PHE A 768 31.43 9.16 5.03
C PHE A 768 31.95 10.14 3.95
N PRO A 769 32.76 11.14 4.32
CA PRO A 769 33.20 12.20 3.40
C PRO A 769 34.04 11.68 2.21
N ASN A 770 34.68 10.52 2.37
CA ASN A 770 35.48 9.87 1.34
C ASN A 770 34.68 8.85 0.50
N LEU A 771 33.39 8.67 0.77
CA LEU A 771 32.57 7.71 0.03
C LEU A 771 32.32 8.22 -1.40
N HIS A 772 32.49 7.32 -2.36
CA HIS A 772 32.13 7.58 -3.74
C HIS A 772 30.61 7.41 -3.91
N GLY A 773 29.96 8.41 -4.49
CA GLY A 773 28.58 8.26 -4.97
C GLY A 773 28.55 7.46 -6.25
N GLN A 774 27.39 6.88 -6.59
CA GLN A 774 27.21 6.10 -7.82
C GLN A 774 27.48 6.92 -9.09
N MET A 775 27.33 8.24 -9.01
CA MET A 775 27.74 9.17 -10.05
C MET A 775 28.66 10.25 -9.45
N TYR A 776 29.38 10.94 -10.33
CA TYR A 776 29.96 12.23 -10.00
C TYR A 776 29.61 13.26 -11.07
N MET A 777 29.57 14.52 -10.66
CA MET A 777 29.43 15.68 -11.52
C MET A 777 30.75 16.45 -11.56
N LEU A 778 31.30 16.61 -12.76
CA LEU A 778 32.42 17.48 -13.05
C LEU A 778 31.90 18.85 -13.47
N ILE A 779 32.32 19.90 -12.76
CA ILE A 779 32.04 21.29 -13.12
C ILE A 779 33.36 21.96 -13.51
N ILE A 780 33.41 22.44 -14.74
CA ILE A 780 34.62 23.02 -15.35
C ILE A 780 34.28 24.36 -16.00
N ARG A 781 35.27 25.26 -16.00
CA ARG A 781 35.16 26.57 -16.64
C ARG A 781 36.27 26.75 -17.66
N LYS A 782 35.91 27.29 -18.82
CA LYS A 782 36.86 27.72 -19.84
C LYS A 782 37.51 29.03 -19.43
N VAL A 783 38.84 29.11 -19.49
CA VAL A 783 39.61 30.33 -19.18
C VAL A 783 39.68 31.24 -20.39
#